data_AF-A0A6N2KSZ7-F1
#
_entry.id   AF-A0A6N2KSZ7-F1
#
_cell.length_a   1.000
_cell.length_b   1.000
_cell.length_c   1.000
_cell.angle_alpha   90.00
_cell.angle_beta   90.00
_cell.angle_gamma   90.00
#
_symmetry.space_group_name_H-M   'P 1'
#
loop_
_entity.id
_entity.type
_entity.pdbx_description
1 polymer ?
#
loop_
_entity_poly.entity_id
_entity_poly.type
_entity_poly.pdbx_seq_one_letter_code
_entity_poly.pdbx_strand_id
1 'polypeptide(L)'
;MSRGRNDGDLKKRLITWIVVIAIICGCLYIYSRNNGTSALEYGSKSLRKLGSSYLGGEDDGDEASNKSGEDPQDDAMLKSIPVCDDRHSELIPCLDRNLIYQTRLKLDLSLMEHYERHCPVPERRFNCLIPPPPGYKVPIKWPKSRDVVWKANIPHTHLANEKSDQNWMVVKGDKIEFPGGGTHFHYGADKYIAAIANMLNFSNDILNNEGRLRTVLDVGCGVASFGGYMLSSDMIAMSLAPNDVHQNQIQFALERGIPAYLGVLGTKRLPYPSRSFELAHCSRCRIDWLQRNGILLLELDRLLRPGGYFAYSSPEAYAQDEEDLRIWREMSALVERMCWKIAVKRNQTVIWVKPLTNDCYMEREPGTQPPLCKSDDDPDAVWGVPMEACITPYSDQQHKAKGSGLAPWPARLTAPPPRLADFGYSAEMFEKDTEVWQHRVENYWNLLSPKIQPDTLRNLMDMKANLGSFAAALKSKDVWVMNVVPEDGPNTLKIIYDRGLIGSVHNWCESFSIYPRTYDLLHAWTVFSDIEKKDCGAEDLLIEMDRILRPTGFIIIRDKPSVVEFVKKHLSALHWEAVATGDAEQDTEQGEDEVMARGRGDGEQKKRLVTWIVVLAIVCSCLYIYSRKGGTSALEYGSKSLRKLGSSYLGGEDDGDEASNKLGEDLQDGVMLKSIPVCDDGHSELIPCLDRNLIYQTRLKLDLSLMEHYERHCPVPERRFNCLIPPPPGYKVPIKWPKSRDVVWKENIPHTHLASEKSDQNWMVVKGDKIEFPGGGTHFHYGADKYIAAIANMLNFPENILNNGGRVRTVLDVGCGVASFGGYLLSSDMIAMSLAPNDVHQNQIQFALERGIPAYLGVLGTKRLPYPSRSFELAHCSRCRIDWLQRNGILLLELDRLLRPGGYFAYSSPEAYAQDEEDLRIWREMSALVERMCWKVAVKRNQTVIWVKPLTNDCYMEREPGTQPPLCKSDDDPDAVWGVPMEACITPYSDQNHKAKGSGLAPWPARLAAPPPRLADFGYSNEMFEKDTEIWQQRVENYWNLLSPKIRPDTLRNLMDMKANLGSFAAALKSKDVWYTAGCSAGDLLIEMDRILRPTGFVIIRDKRPVVEFVKKHLSALHWEAVATAEAEGESAEQDEDDMVFIIQKKLWLTSESFRITE
;
A
#
# COMPACT_ATOMS: atom_id res chain seq x y z
N MET A 1 -28.09 -61.44 31.60
CA MET A 1 -28.79 -61.88 30.37
C MET A 1 -27.79 -61.76 29.22
N SER A 2 -27.22 -62.86 28.69
CA SER A 2 -27.72 -63.64 27.53
C SER A 2 -27.84 -62.79 26.25
N ARG A 3 -27.31 -63.11 25.07
CA ARG A 3 -26.55 -64.25 24.46
C ARG A 3 -25.72 -63.62 23.29
N GLY A 4 -24.83 -64.27 22.53
CA GLY A 4 -24.44 -65.69 22.47
C GLY A 4 -24.16 -66.20 21.04
N ARG A 5 -23.19 -65.57 20.33
CA ARG A 5 -22.35 -66.11 19.22
C ARG A 5 -23.00 -66.61 17.91
N ASN A 6 -22.39 -66.27 16.77
CA ASN A 6 -21.89 -67.30 15.83
C ASN A 6 -20.78 -66.76 14.91
N ASP A 7 -19.75 -67.57 14.65
CA ASP A 7 -18.59 -67.24 13.80
C ASP A 7 -18.77 -67.83 12.38
N GLY A 8 -18.31 -67.14 11.32
CA GLY A 8 -18.39 -67.69 9.96
C GLY A 8 -17.59 -67.00 8.84
N ASP A 9 -17.54 -65.67 8.78
CA ASP A 9 -17.19 -64.97 7.52
C ASP A 9 -15.69 -64.57 7.35
N LEU A 10 -14.89 -64.58 8.43
CA LEU A 10 -13.50 -64.08 8.36
C LEU A 10 -12.59 -64.85 7.38
N LYS A 11 -12.75 -66.18 7.26
CA LYS A 11 -11.85 -67.01 6.44
C LYS A 11 -11.98 -66.78 4.93
N LYS A 12 -13.13 -66.33 4.43
CA LYS A 12 -13.28 -66.01 2.99
C LYS A 12 -12.61 -64.68 2.64
N ARG A 13 -12.88 -63.63 3.43
CA ARG A 13 -12.29 -62.29 3.21
C ARG A 13 -10.76 -62.32 3.20
N LEU A 14 -10.13 -63.07 4.11
CA LEU A 14 -8.66 -63.13 4.19
C LEU A 14 -8.01 -63.69 2.91
N ILE A 15 -8.62 -64.70 2.30
CA ILE A 15 -8.10 -65.31 1.05
C ILE A 15 -8.23 -64.33 -0.12
N THR A 16 -9.37 -63.61 -0.22
CA THR A 16 -9.56 -62.59 -1.26
C THR A 16 -8.51 -61.48 -1.17
N TRP A 17 -8.20 -60.99 0.03
CA TRP A 17 -7.17 -59.95 0.22
C TRP A 17 -5.77 -60.43 -0.18
N ILE A 18 -5.40 -61.68 0.14
CA ILE A 18 -4.09 -62.24 -0.26
C ILE A 18 -3.97 -62.33 -1.78
N VAL A 19 -5.03 -62.73 -2.50
CA VAL A 19 -5.04 -62.79 -3.97
C VAL A 19 -4.93 -61.38 -4.58
N VAL A 20 -5.65 -60.39 -4.06
CA VAL A 20 -5.57 -59.00 -4.54
C VAL A 20 -4.16 -58.42 -4.33
N ILE A 21 -3.55 -58.63 -3.17
CA ILE A 21 -2.18 -58.17 -2.89
C ILE A 21 -1.18 -58.85 -3.83
N ALA A 22 -1.31 -60.16 -4.07
CA ALA A 22 -0.43 -60.88 -5.01
C ALA A 22 -0.53 -60.33 -6.45
N ILE A 23 -1.73 -59.95 -6.91
CA ILE A 23 -1.93 -59.30 -8.21
C ILE A 23 -1.27 -57.93 -8.26
N ILE A 24 -1.46 -57.09 -7.23
CA ILE A 24 -0.84 -55.75 -7.14
C ILE A 24 0.69 -55.85 -7.14
N CYS A 25 1.28 -56.74 -6.35
CA CYS A 25 2.72 -56.99 -6.35
C CYS A 25 3.22 -57.51 -7.71
N GLY A 26 2.44 -58.35 -8.40
CA GLY A 26 2.74 -58.82 -9.77
C GLY A 26 2.76 -57.67 -10.78
N CYS A 27 1.76 -56.78 -10.74
CA CYS A 27 1.70 -55.59 -11.60
C CYS A 27 2.87 -54.63 -11.34
N LEU A 28 3.22 -54.37 -10.08
CA LEU A 28 4.37 -53.53 -9.71
C LEU A 28 5.71 -54.16 -10.15
N TYR A 29 5.87 -55.49 -10.02
CA TYR A 29 7.06 -56.20 -10.48
C TYR A 29 7.20 -56.15 -12.02
N ILE A 30 6.09 -56.25 -12.77
CA ILE A 30 6.10 -56.11 -14.23
C ILE A 30 6.41 -54.65 -14.63
N TYR A 31 5.83 -53.66 -13.96
CA TYR A 31 6.11 -52.24 -14.20
C TYR A 31 7.60 -51.91 -13.96
N SER A 32 8.15 -52.36 -12.83
CA SER A 32 9.57 -52.23 -12.49
C SER A 32 10.52 -52.94 -13.46
N ARG A 33 10.03 -53.89 -14.27
CA ARG A 33 10.83 -54.66 -15.24
C ARG A 33 10.87 -54.04 -16.63
N ASN A 34 9.98 -53.08 -16.93
CA ASN A 34 9.91 -52.39 -18.22
C ASN A 34 10.65 -51.03 -18.26
N ASN A 35 11.04 -50.45 -17.11
CA ASN A 35 11.82 -49.21 -17.03
C ASN A 35 13.16 -49.46 -16.30
N GLY A 36 14.17 -49.97 -17.03
CA GLY A 36 15.35 -50.60 -16.41
C GLY A 36 16.72 -50.42 -17.10
N THR A 37 16.98 -49.32 -17.79
CA THR A 37 18.33 -48.87 -18.25
C THR A 37 18.29 -47.37 -18.61
N SER A 38 19.27 -46.51 -18.37
CA SER A 38 20.44 -46.53 -17.47
C SER A 38 20.89 -45.08 -17.24
N ALA A 39 21.45 -44.76 -16.08
CA ALA A 39 22.19 -43.49 -15.88
C ALA A 39 23.66 -43.64 -16.33
N LEU A 40 24.37 -42.51 -16.45
CA LEU A 40 25.80 -42.37 -16.80
C LEU A 40 26.20 -42.70 -18.26
N GLU A 41 26.03 -41.72 -19.18
CA GLU A 41 27.10 -41.28 -20.11
C GLU A 41 26.67 -40.06 -20.97
N TYR A 42 27.04 -38.83 -20.57
CA TYR A 42 27.56 -37.81 -21.51
C TYR A 42 28.34 -36.64 -20.85
N GLY A 43 28.98 -36.90 -19.70
CA GLY A 43 29.70 -35.88 -18.93
C GLY A 43 31.06 -35.43 -19.49
N SER A 44 31.36 -35.64 -20.78
CA SER A 44 32.67 -35.31 -21.36
C SER A 44 32.71 -35.23 -22.90
N LYS A 45 32.30 -34.08 -23.48
CA LYS A 45 32.79 -33.56 -24.78
C LYS A 45 32.39 -32.09 -24.97
N SER A 46 33.13 -31.36 -25.79
CA SER A 46 32.95 -29.94 -26.14
C SER A 46 33.33 -28.85 -25.11
N LEU A 47 33.95 -29.20 -23.98
CA LEU A 47 34.93 -28.29 -23.34
C LEU A 47 36.22 -28.25 -24.18
N ARG A 48 36.17 -27.66 -25.39
CA ARG A 48 37.33 -27.45 -26.31
C ARG A 48 37.02 -26.63 -27.59
N LYS A 49 36.34 -25.47 -27.46
CA LYS A 49 36.21 -24.36 -28.45
C LYS A 49 35.17 -23.34 -27.92
N LEU A 50 35.38 -22.02 -27.90
CA LEU A 50 36.60 -21.23 -28.04
C LEU A 50 36.81 -20.38 -26.77
N GLY A 51 38.07 -20.26 -26.34
CA GLY A 51 38.61 -18.96 -25.95
C GLY A 51 39.47 -18.44 -27.12
N SER A 52 39.85 -17.16 -27.09
CA SER A 52 40.31 -16.37 -28.25
C SER A 52 39.16 -15.97 -29.18
N SER A 53 39.09 -14.76 -29.73
CA SER A 53 40.14 -13.72 -29.81
C SER A 53 39.59 -12.30 -29.54
N TYR A 54 40.43 -11.44 -28.94
CA TYR A 54 40.42 -10.00 -29.24
C TYR A 54 41.01 -9.76 -30.66
N LEU A 55 40.97 -8.50 -31.12
CA LEU A 55 41.60 -7.94 -32.35
C LEU A 55 40.72 -8.03 -33.63
N GLY A 56 40.44 -6.85 -34.19
CA GLY A 56 39.55 -6.62 -35.33
C GLY A 56 40.17 -6.79 -36.73
N GLY A 57 39.55 -6.12 -37.70
CA GLY A 57 39.89 -6.12 -39.13
C GLY A 57 38.73 -5.56 -39.96
N GLU A 58 39.03 -4.79 -41.01
CA GLU A 58 38.09 -3.95 -41.77
C GLU A 58 37.33 -4.66 -42.93
N ASP A 59 36.30 -3.94 -43.42
CA ASP A 59 35.87 -3.72 -44.82
C ASP A 59 35.04 -4.70 -45.70
N ASP A 60 34.31 -4.04 -46.61
CA ASP A 60 33.71 -4.37 -47.92
C ASP A 60 32.59 -5.42 -48.07
N GLY A 61 31.61 -5.16 -48.97
CA GLY A 61 30.69 -6.24 -49.36
C GLY A 61 29.60 -6.15 -50.45
N ASP A 62 29.12 -4.99 -50.92
CA ASP A 62 28.17 -4.83 -52.05
C ASP A 62 26.72 -5.41 -51.99
N GLU A 63 25.87 -4.92 -52.90
CA GLU A 63 24.40 -5.05 -52.99
C GLU A 63 23.90 -6.20 -53.91
N ALA A 64 22.61 -6.57 -53.80
CA ALA A 64 21.77 -6.88 -54.98
C ALA A 64 20.24 -6.99 -54.68
N SER A 65 19.49 -5.95 -55.07
CA SER A 65 18.10 -5.97 -55.57
C SER A 65 17.07 -7.02 -55.09
N ASN A 66 16.01 -6.57 -54.40
CA ASN A 66 14.73 -7.29 -54.26
C ASN A 66 13.77 -6.98 -55.43
N LYS A 67 12.83 -7.89 -55.71
CA LYS A 67 11.65 -7.60 -56.57
C LYS A 67 10.39 -8.38 -56.15
N SER A 68 9.42 -7.64 -55.61
CA SER A 68 7.96 -7.82 -55.66
C SER A 68 7.37 -9.23 -55.85
N GLY A 69 6.59 -9.68 -54.86
CA GLY A 69 5.60 -10.75 -54.99
C GLY A 69 4.69 -10.79 -53.77
N GLU A 70 3.46 -10.31 -53.91
CA GLU A 70 2.42 -10.31 -52.86
C GLU A 70 1.59 -11.62 -52.92
N ASP A 71 1.38 -12.26 -51.76
CA ASP A 71 0.16 -13.01 -51.36
C ASP A 71 0.31 -13.45 -49.88
N PRO A 72 -0.75 -13.84 -49.13
CA PRO A 72 -1.01 -13.12 -47.87
C PRO A 72 -1.17 -13.96 -46.58
N GLN A 73 -1.04 -13.24 -45.45
CA GLN A 73 -1.76 -13.37 -44.15
C GLN A 73 -1.81 -14.71 -43.39
N ASP A 74 -1.36 -14.72 -42.11
CA ASP A 74 -1.77 -15.71 -41.07
C ASP A 74 -1.44 -15.20 -39.63
N ASP A 75 -2.34 -15.47 -38.66
CA ASP A 75 -2.33 -14.92 -37.28
C ASP A 75 -1.20 -15.48 -36.37
N ALA A 76 -0.49 -14.59 -35.68
CA ALA A 76 0.50 -14.95 -34.65
C ALA A 76 0.36 -14.18 -33.32
N MET A 77 -0.82 -14.20 -32.69
CA MET A 77 -1.13 -13.71 -31.33
C MET A 77 0.09 -13.62 -30.38
N LEU A 78 0.33 -12.42 -29.84
CA LEU A 78 1.22 -12.18 -28.70
C LEU A 78 0.91 -13.16 -27.57
N LYS A 79 1.92 -13.89 -27.11
CA LYS A 79 1.77 -14.86 -26.02
C LYS A 79 1.37 -14.12 -24.75
N SER A 80 0.44 -14.70 -23.98
CA SER A 80 0.29 -14.36 -22.57
C SER A 80 1.67 -14.28 -21.93
N ILE A 81 2.00 -13.11 -21.40
CA ILE A 81 3.23 -12.97 -20.63
C ILE A 81 3.09 -13.96 -19.47
N PRO A 82 4.15 -14.72 -19.17
CA PRO A 82 3.98 -16.03 -18.58
C PRO A 82 3.67 -15.91 -17.09
N VAL A 83 4.56 -16.49 -16.32
CA VAL A 83 4.22 -17.12 -15.07
C VAL A 83 5.39 -16.88 -14.10
N CYS A 84 5.25 -16.48 -12.80
CA CYS A 84 6.15 -16.35 -11.61
C CYS A 84 5.65 -16.96 -10.22
N ASP A 85 6.37 -17.85 -9.54
CA ASP A 85 5.81 -18.91 -8.64
C ASP A 85 5.11 -18.60 -7.27
N ASP A 86 4.34 -19.58 -6.76
CA ASP A 86 3.36 -19.47 -5.64
C ASP A 86 4.03 -18.97 -4.37
N ARG A 87 5.29 -19.38 -4.29
CA ARG A 87 6.24 -19.24 -3.22
C ARG A 87 6.97 -17.95 -3.44
N HIS A 88 7.33 -17.61 -4.69
CA HIS A 88 7.90 -16.32 -5.13
C HIS A 88 7.09 -15.10 -4.78
N SER A 89 5.84 -15.33 -4.47
CA SER A 89 5.12 -14.64 -3.44
C SER A 89 5.80 -13.47 -2.75
N GLU A 90 6.86 -13.57 -1.93
CA GLU A 90 7.54 -12.35 -1.44
C GLU A 90 8.83 -11.99 -2.20
N LEU A 91 8.74 -11.32 -3.39
CA LEU A 91 9.86 -10.63 -4.10
C LEU A 91 9.75 -9.08 -4.42
N ILE A 92 10.45 -8.13 -3.78
CA ILE A 92 10.58 -6.74 -4.31
C ILE A 92 11.85 -6.79 -5.07
N PRO A 93 11.86 -6.54 -6.39
CA PRO A 93 13.10 -6.62 -7.12
C PRO A 93 14.20 -5.78 -6.45
N CYS A 94 13.90 -4.53 -6.08
CA CYS A 94 14.84 -3.61 -5.44
C CYS A 94 15.20 -3.79 -3.96
N LEU A 95 14.55 -4.67 -3.18
CA LEU A 95 15.18 -5.18 -1.94
C LEU A 95 15.00 -6.68 -1.87
N ASP A 96 15.21 -7.28 -3.03
CA ASP A 96 15.26 -8.70 -3.13
C ASP A 96 16.53 -9.14 -2.43
N ARG A 97 16.43 -9.49 -1.16
CA ARG A 97 17.62 -9.98 -0.47
C ARG A 97 18.07 -11.35 -0.99
N ASN A 98 17.31 -11.99 -1.88
CA ASN A 98 17.77 -13.15 -2.63
C ASN A 98 18.88 -12.72 -3.56
N LEU A 99 18.63 -11.64 -4.32
CA LEU A 99 19.61 -10.96 -5.13
C LEU A 99 20.89 -10.74 -4.33
N ILE A 100 20.83 -10.23 -3.10
CA ILE A 100 22.01 -9.98 -2.24
C ILE A 100 22.88 -11.25 -2.00
N TYR A 101 22.30 -12.45 -1.84
CA TYR A 101 23.09 -13.70 -1.82
C TYR A 101 23.51 -14.15 -3.23
N GLN A 102 22.63 -14.04 -4.23
CA GLN A 102 22.83 -14.52 -5.59
C GLN A 102 23.85 -13.69 -6.40
N THR A 103 24.03 -12.41 -6.07
CA THR A 103 25.04 -11.51 -6.64
C THR A 103 26.32 -11.48 -5.80
N ARG A 104 26.28 -12.01 -4.57
CA ARG A 104 27.37 -11.97 -3.57
C ARG A 104 27.80 -10.54 -3.20
N LEU A 105 26.85 -9.60 -3.15
CA LEU A 105 27.10 -8.23 -2.70
C LEU A 105 27.78 -8.24 -1.32
N LYS A 106 28.92 -7.54 -1.23
CA LYS A 106 29.66 -7.28 0.00
C LYS A 106 29.07 -6.05 0.66
N LEU A 107 28.09 -6.27 1.53
CA LEU A 107 27.40 -5.21 2.26
C LEU A 107 27.87 -5.23 3.72
N ASP A 108 28.12 -4.06 4.30
CA ASP A 108 28.41 -3.93 5.72
C ASP A 108 27.12 -4.09 6.53
N LEU A 109 27.03 -5.23 7.22
CA LEU A 109 25.86 -5.57 8.01
C LEU A 109 25.74 -4.70 9.28
N SER A 110 26.82 -4.06 9.74
CA SER A 110 26.79 -3.13 10.87
C SER A 110 26.25 -1.75 10.50
N LEU A 111 26.31 -1.38 9.21
CA LEU A 111 25.80 -0.13 8.67
C LEU A 111 24.41 -0.26 8.06
N MET A 112 23.77 -1.42 8.27
CA MET A 112 22.44 -1.73 7.77
C MET A 112 22.32 -1.78 6.23
N GLU A 113 23.42 -1.87 5.47
CA GLU A 113 23.40 -1.78 4.00
C GLU A 113 22.54 -2.85 3.29
N HIS A 114 22.40 -4.03 3.90
CA HIS A 114 21.54 -5.12 3.39
C HIS A 114 20.03 -4.79 3.44
N TYR A 115 19.68 -3.70 4.11
CA TYR A 115 18.34 -3.13 4.20
C TYR A 115 18.11 -2.00 3.19
N GLU A 116 19.14 -1.59 2.43
CA GLU A 116 19.03 -0.53 1.40
C GLU A 116 18.56 -1.10 0.05
N ARG A 117 18.31 -0.22 -0.92
CA ARG A 117 17.94 -0.63 -2.29
C ARG A 117 19.11 -1.34 -2.98
N HIS A 118 18.85 -2.55 -3.44
CA HIS A 118 19.69 -3.34 -4.34
C HIS A 118 18.80 -3.87 -5.47
N CYS A 119 18.74 -3.14 -6.59
CA CYS A 119 17.90 -3.49 -7.74
C CYS A 119 18.56 -4.51 -8.68
N PRO A 120 17.78 -5.38 -9.33
CA PRO A 120 18.32 -6.34 -10.27
C PRO A 120 18.60 -5.71 -11.64
N VAL A 121 19.76 -6.11 -12.18
CA VAL A 121 20.11 -5.97 -13.59
C VAL A 121 19.06 -6.68 -14.48
N PRO A 122 18.83 -6.25 -15.74
CA PRO A 122 17.74 -6.77 -16.57
C PRO A 122 17.67 -8.30 -16.72
N GLU A 123 18.80 -9.01 -16.74
CA GLU A 123 18.85 -10.48 -16.83
C GLU A 123 18.54 -11.20 -15.50
N ARG A 124 18.32 -10.42 -14.44
CA ARG A 124 17.82 -10.82 -13.12
C ARG A 124 16.63 -9.98 -12.64
N ARG A 125 16.14 -9.06 -13.47
CA ARG A 125 14.71 -8.91 -13.68
C ARG A 125 14.26 -10.20 -14.37
N PHE A 126 12.95 -10.31 -14.52
CA PHE A 126 12.34 -11.53 -14.95
C PHE A 126 10.98 -11.08 -15.66
N ASN A 127 10.24 -11.89 -16.44
CA ASN A 127 9.14 -11.47 -17.39
C ASN A 127 7.63 -11.97 -17.13
N CYS A 128 6.71 -11.24 -16.42
CA CYS A 128 5.30 -11.62 -15.97
C CYS A 128 4.68 -10.89 -14.73
N LEU A 129 3.40 -11.14 -14.37
CA LEU A 129 2.46 -10.24 -13.61
C LEU A 129 1.61 -10.79 -12.42
N ILE A 130 1.70 -10.11 -11.28
CA ILE A 130 1.66 -10.67 -9.92
C ILE A 130 0.42 -11.55 -9.64
N PRO A 131 0.58 -12.87 -9.38
CA PRO A 131 -0.52 -13.78 -9.18
C PRO A 131 -1.22 -13.46 -7.87
N PRO A 132 -2.19 -14.28 -7.48
CA PRO A 132 -2.70 -14.46 -6.11
C PRO A 132 -1.88 -15.44 -5.20
N PRO A 133 -1.78 -15.19 -3.86
CA PRO A 133 -0.72 -16.02 -2.25
C PRO A 133 -0.48 -17.28 -1.41
N PRO A 134 -1.38 -18.17 -0.92
CA PRO A 134 -3.46 -18.54 -0.88
C PRO A 134 -4.53 -17.73 -0.07
N GLY A 135 -5.75 -17.51 -0.66
CA GLY A 135 -7.06 -17.21 -0.05
C GLY A 135 -7.66 -15.79 -0.17
N TYR A 136 -6.98 -14.80 -0.79
CA TYR A 136 -7.39 -13.38 -0.81
C TYR A 136 -8.83 -13.26 -1.28
N LYS A 137 -9.40 -12.14 -0.89
CA LYS A 137 -10.75 -11.68 -1.22
C LYS A 137 -10.68 -10.13 -1.16
N VAL A 138 -11.74 -9.35 -1.43
CA VAL A 138 -11.53 -7.90 -1.61
C VAL A 138 -11.12 -7.35 -0.26
N PRO A 139 -9.94 -6.75 -0.04
CA PRO A 139 -9.72 -5.67 0.90
C PRO A 139 -11.01 -5.09 1.35
N ILE A 140 -11.49 -5.16 2.59
CA ILE A 140 -12.47 -4.13 2.85
C ILE A 140 -11.66 -2.81 2.76
N LYS A 141 -12.32 -1.76 2.37
CA LYS A 141 -11.78 -0.53 1.91
C LYS A 141 -12.39 0.58 2.78
N TRP A 142 -11.87 1.80 2.77
CA TRP A 142 -12.06 2.90 3.73
C TRP A 142 -13.51 3.32 4.12
N PRO A 143 -13.77 4.32 4.98
CA PRO A 143 -13.02 4.72 6.16
C PRO A 143 -13.23 3.74 7.29
N LYS A 144 -13.60 2.48 7.01
CA LYS A 144 -13.53 1.45 8.03
C LYS A 144 -12.35 0.47 7.95
N SER A 145 -11.15 0.78 7.46
CA SER A 145 -9.93 -0.06 7.28
C SER A 145 -8.70 0.09 8.29
N ARG A 146 -8.87 0.63 9.53
CA ARG A 146 -8.19 0.42 10.87
C ARG A 146 -8.01 -0.86 11.82
N ASP A 147 -8.98 -1.46 12.55
CA ASP A 147 -9.03 -2.70 13.40
C ASP A 147 -9.75 -4.12 12.98
N VAL A 148 -9.39 -4.97 11.94
CA VAL A 148 -10.11 -6.21 11.33
C VAL A 148 -10.20 -6.59 9.76
N VAL A 149 -9.14 -6.63 8.92
CA VAL A 149 -9.05 -6.99 7.44
C VAL A 149 -9.59 -8.33 6.75
N TRP A 150 -8.90 -8.93 5.72
CA TRP A 150 -8.92 -10.38 5.29
C TRP A 150 -7.59 -11.09 5.61
N LYS A 151 -7.57 -12.35 6.09
CA LYS A 151 -6.40 -13.12 6.55
C LYS A 151 -5.50 -13.27 5.39
N ALA A 152 -6.09 -13.96 4.45
CA ALA A 152 -5.62 -14.22 3.14
C ALA A 152 -5.39 -12.99 2.26
N ASN A 153 -5.16 -11.81 2.85
CA ASN A 153 -4.44 -10.73 2.21
C ASN A 153 -2.94 -10.61 2.71
N ILE A 154 -2.44 -11.51 3.59
CA ILE A 154 -1.04 -12.10 3.75
C ILE A 154 -1.10 -13.55 4.21
N PRO A 155 -0.18 -14.48 3.92
CA PRO A 155 0.06 -15.67 4.73
C PRO A 155 1.22 -15.50 5.73
N HIS A 156 1.55 -16.57 6.45
CA HIS A 156 2.65 -16.71 7.42
C HIS A 156 2.63 -15.97 8.72
N THR A 157 3.12 -16.75 9.66
CA THR A 157 3.10 -16.37 11.04
C THR A 157 4.25 -17.03 11.84
N HIS A 158 5.35 -16.31 12.20
CA HIS A 158 6.01 -16.44 13.52
C HIS A 158 6.44 -15.11 14.25
N LEU A 159 5.51 -14.45 14.97
CA LEU A 159 5.61 -13.28 15.84
C LEU A 159 4.45 -13.09 16.89
N ALA A 160 3.14 -13.24 16.64
CA ALA A 160 2.11 -12.86 17.65
C ALA A 160 1.90 -13.82 18.80
N ASN A 161 2.11 -15.12 18.65
CA ASN A 161 2.28 -15.93 19.85
C ASN A 161 3.44 -15.35 20.69
N GLU A 162 4.50 -14.76 20.09
CA GLU A 162 5.52 -13.94 20.78
C GLU A 162 5.01 -12.56 21.24
N LYS A 163 3.95 -11.99 20.64
CA LYS A 163 3.53 -10.60 20.85
C LYS A 163 2.14 -10.38 21.47
N SER A 164 1.44 -11.46 21.86
CA SER A 164 0.00 -11.41 22.20
C SER A 164 -0.39 -10.85 23.57
N ASP A 165 0.45 -10.98 24.61
CA ASP A 165 0.12 -10.60 26.00
C ASP A 165 0.37 -9.12 26.32
N GLN A 166 1.08 -8.43 25.43
CA GLN A 166 0.84 -7.02 25.16
C GLN A 166 0.50 -6.85 23.68
N ASN A 167 -0.33 -7.75 23.17
CA ASN A 167 -1.10 -7.72 21.93
C ASN A 167 -0.56 -6.96 20.68
N TRP A 168 0.70 -7.08 20.19
CA TRP A 168 1.06 -6.51 18.84
C TRP A 168 -0.06 -6.89 17.89
N MET A 169 -0.41 -8.16 18.01
CA MET A 169 -1.59 -8.71 17.43
C MET A 169 -1.94 -10.04 18.11
N VAL A 170 -3.19 -10.53 18.05
CA VAL A 170 -3.64 -11.83 18.59
C VAL A 170 -5.15 -12.13 18.42
N VAL A 171 -5.45 -13.06 17.51
CA VAL A 171 -6.69 -13.37 16.78
C VAL A 171 -8.08 -13.45 17.48
N LYS A 172 -9.03 -13.65 16.57
CA LYS A 172 -10.34 -14.27 16.61
C LYS A 172 -10.47 -15.45 15.65
N GLY A 173 -9.52 -16.39 15.71
CA GLY A 173 -9.45 -17.60 14.89
C GLY A 173 -8.97 -17.32 13.49
N ASP A 174 -9.87 -16.83 12.66
CA ASP A 174 -9.44 -16.39 11.34
C ASP A 174 -8.90 -14.99 11.32
N LYS A 175 -9.21 -14.18 12.35
CA LYS A 175 -9.44 -12.73 12.34
C LYS A 175 -8.61 -11.92 13.33
N ILE A 176 -8.00 -10.79 13.01
CA ILE A 176 -7.36 -9.91 14.00
C ILE A 176 -8.04 -8.51 14.05
N GLU A 177 -8.65 -7.99 15.14
CA GLU A 177 -8.79 -6.53 15.35
C GLU A 177 -7.51 -5.90 15.69
N PHE A 178 -7.47 -4.59 15.64
CA PHE A 178 -6.34 -3.83 16.06
C PHE A 178 -6.90 -2.72 16.92
N PRO A 179 -7.21 -3.00 18.19
CA PRO A 179 -7.57 -1.99 19.13
C PRO A 179 -6.38 -1.46 19.88
N GLY A 180 -5.29 -2.22 19.84
CA GLY A 180 -4.26 -2.50 20.83
C GLY A 180 -2.98 -1.73 20.51
N GLY A 181 -1.96 -1.71 21.41
CA GLY A 181 -0.77 -0.84 21.85
C GLY A 181 0.77 -0.98 21.56
N GLY A 182 1.56 -0.98 22.62
CA GLY A 182 3.00 -0.86 22.51
C GLY A 182 3.70 -1.84 23.41
N THR A 183 5.02 -1.85 23.32
CA THR A 183 5.87 -1.95 24.48
C THR A 183 5.54 -0.64 25.15
N HIS A 184 6.07 0.49 24.70
CA HIS A 184 5.86 1.72 25.49
C HIS A 184 4.56 2.46 25.22
N PHE A 185 3.61 1.67 24.70
CA PHE A 185 2.19 1.89 24.90
C PHE A 185 1.34 0.59 25.17
N HIS A 186 1.78 -0.40 25.98
CA HIS A 186 1.13 -1.68 26.34
C HIS A 186 -0.34 -1.62 26.90
N TYR A 187 -1.17 -0.59 26.78
CA TYR A 187 -2.59 -0.65 27.25
C TYR A 187 -3.54 0.36 26.55
N GLY A 188 -3.11 0.99 25.47
CA GLY A 188 -3.76 2.03 24.64
C GLY A 188 -2.58 2.68 23.86
N ALA A 189 -2.65 3.36 22.69
CA ALA A 189 -1.51 4.22 22.25
C ALA A 189 -1.87 5.65 22.30
N ASP A 190 -3.09 6.00 22.62
CA ASP A 190 -3.58 7.23 22.10
C ASP A 190 -3.27 8.51 22.94
N LYS A 191 -3.23 8.29 24.24
CA LYS A 191 -2.62 8.80 25.43
C LYS A 191 -1.08 8.49 25.28
N TYR A 192 -0.56 8.13 24.09
CA TYR A 192 0.85 8.15 23.62
C TYR A 192 1.10 9.20 22.50
N ILE A 193 0.06 9.91 22.08
CA ILE A 193 0.17 11.37 21.90
C ILE A 193 -0.16 12.06 23.17
N ALA A 194 -1.09 11.43 23.90
CA ALA A 194 -1.94 12.11 24.80
C ALA A 194 -1.54 12.01 26.34
N ALA A 195 -0.58 11.21 26.80
CA ALA A 195 0.41 11.59 27.85
C ALA A 195 1.30 12.95 27.73
N ILE A 196 2.14 14.31 25.55
CA ILE A 196 3.02 15.25 24.91
C ILE A 196 2.66 16.69 24.93
N ALA A 197 1.44 17.01 25.32
CA ALA A 197 0.59 17.89 24.54
C ALA A 197 0.01 19.44 24.96
N ASN A 198 -0.14 20.36 26.01
CA ASN A 198 -0.15 20.91 27.49
C ASN A 198 0.91 20.88 28.72
N MET A 199 2.24 21.12 28.57
CA MET A 199 3.32 21.18 29.61
C MET A 199 4.40 22.22 29.30
N LEU A 200 4.85 22.23 28.03
CA LEU A 200 5.24 23.46 27.30
C LEU A 200 4.01 24.43 27.28
N ASN A 201 2.80 23.93 27.62
CA ASN A 201 1.38 24.40 27.68
C ASN A 201 0.53 24.79 26.41
N PHE A 202 -0.53 24.02 26.03
CA PHE A 202 -1.50 24.24 24.90
C PHE A 202 -2.95 23.77 25.18
N SER A 203 -3.90 24.10 24.30
CA SER A 203 -5.35 23.93 24.44
C SER A 203 -5.94 22.58 24.00
N ASN A 204 -6.65 21.92 24.93
CA ASN A 204 -7.71 20.93 24.69
C ASN A 204 -7.35 19.49 24.29
N ASP A 205 -6.14 18.96 24.47
CA ASP A 205 -5.72 17.61 24.02
C ASP A 205 -5.76 17.32 22.50
N ILE A 206 -6.27 18.30 21.78
CA ILE A 206 -6.18 18.55 20.37
C ILE A 206 -4.74 18.49 19.89
N LEU A 207 -4.33 17.58 19.04
CA LEU A 207 -3.23 17.90 18.16
C LEU A 207 -3.49 19.13 17.27
N ASN A 208 -2.66 20.15 17.49
CA ASN A 208 -2.38 21.38 16.75
C ASN A 208 -3.47 22.40 16.82
N ASN A 209 -3.88 22.75 18.04
CA ASN A 209 -4.91 23.75 18.35
C ASN A 209 -4.65 25.04 17.59
N GLU A 210 -5.22 25.14 16.37
CA GLU A 210 -5.05 26.19 15.34
C GLU A 210 -4.04 25.99 14.18
N GLY A 211 -3.18 24.98 14.11
CA GLY A 211 -2.28 24.82 12.94
C GLY A 211 -0.92 25.46 13.05
N ARG A 212 -0.05 24.85 13.87
CA ARG A 212 1.35 25.25 13.93
C ARG A 212 2.39 24.37 13.24
N LEU A 213 2.37 23.06 12.93
CA LEU A 213 1.45 21.90 13.09
C LEU A 213 0.94 21.37 11.73
N ARG A 214 1.67 20.49 11.03
CA ARG A 214 1.16 19.64 9.94
C ARG A 214 1.82 18.28 9.67
N THR A 215 3.11 18.01 9.55
CA THR A 215 3.60 16.74 8.94
C THR A 215 4.96 16.30 9.56
N VAL A 216 5.41 15.02 9.52
CA VAL A 216 6.54 14.34 10.23
C VAL A 216 6.99 12.90 9.64
N LEU A 217 8.05 12.18 10.06
CA LEU A 217 8.74 11.05 9.34
C LEU A 217 9.44 9.95 10.26
N ASP A 218 9.01 8.67 10.38
CA ASP A 218 9.22 7.81 11.61
C ASP A 218 9.87 6.41 11.49
N VAL A 219 11.14 6.07 11.97
CA VAL A 219 12.12 4.84 12.00
C VAL A 219 11.89 3.65 13.02
N GLY A 220 11.18 2.55 12.71
CA GLY A 220 11.42 1.22 13.35
C GLY A 220 10.19 0.43 13.81
N CYS A 221 9.01 0.73 13.29
CA CYS A 221 8.00 1.32 14.10
C CYS A 221 6.80 0.44 14.51
N GLY A 222 6.85 -0.84 14.24
CA GLY A 222 5.88 -1.78 14.79
C GLY A 222 4.63 -1.95 13.94
N VAL A 223 3.41 -1.62 14.41
CA VAL A 223 2.18 -1.98 13.69
C VAL A 223 1.18 -0.86 13.51
N ALA A 224 1.54 0.04 12.59
CA ALA A 224 0.77 1.21 12.20
C ALA A 224 0.46 2.18 13.32
N SER A 225 1.19 2.05 14.42
CA SER A 225 0.68 2.28 15.75
C SER A 225 0.87 3.64 16.29
N PHE A 226 1.94 4.22 15.83
CA PHE A 226 1.78 5.53 15.30
C PHE A 226 0.89 5.50 14.07
N GLY A 227 1.39 5.60 12.85
CA GLY A 227 0.55 5.50 11.67
C GLY A 227 -0.75 6.28 11.72
N GLY A 228 -1.72 5.66 11.08
CA GLY A 228 -3.06 6.14 10.79
C GLY A 228 -3.81 6.57 11.99
N TYR A 229 -3.39 6.14 13.18
CA TYR A 229 -3.97 6.63 14.41
C TYR A 229 -3.98 8.14 14.38
N MET A 230 -3.11 8.74 13.59
CA MET A 230 -3.15 10.13 13.46
C MET A 230 -3.93 10.71 12.31
N LEU A 231 -4.25 10.18 11.10
CA LEU A 231 -4.89 11.10 10.05
C LEU A 231 -6.05 11.79 10.71
N SER A 232 -6.64 11.00 11.60
CA SER A 232 -7.27 11.13 12.89
C SER A 232 -7.00 12.29 13.75
N SER A 233 -6.60 13.38 13.13
CA SER A 233 -7.17 14.64 13.45
C SER A 233 -7.13 15.58 12.26
N ASP A 234 -6.28 15.44 11.23
CA ASP A 234 -6.24 16.13 9.91
C ASP A 234 -4.77 16.48 9.51
N MET A 235 -3.94 15.47 9.19
CA MET A 235 -2.52 15.49 8.68
C MET A 235 -2.14 14.15 7.96
N ILE A 236 -0.87 13.79 7.61
CA ILE A 236 -0.39 12.48 6.98
C ILE A 236 0.79 11.73 7.60
N ALA A 237 1.57 10.69 7.15
CA ALA A 237 2.74 10.13 7.90
C ALA A 237 3.83 9.14 7.34
N MET A 238 4.77 8.63 8.13
CA MET A 238 5.83 7.75 7.61
C MET A 238 6.43 6.62 8.50
N SER A 239 6.73 5.43 7.93
CA SER A 239 7.15 4.15 8.59
C SER A 239 8.27 3.17 8.08
N LEU A 240 9.24 3.41 7.19
CA LEU A 240 10.45 2.58 6.89
C LEU A 240 11.26 1.75 7.98
N ALA A 241 10.79 0.61 8.49
CA ALA A 241 11.43 -0.19 9.57
C ALA A 241 12.13 -1.51 9.17
N PRO A 242 13.43 -1.48 8.92
CA PRO A 242 14.11 -2.35 8.01
C PRO A 242 13.94 -3.87 8.15
N ASN A 243 14.07 -4.53 7.01
CA ASN A 243 13.72 -5.90 6.73
C ASN A 243 14.12 -7.09 7.73
N ASP A 244 13.27 -7.56 8.69
CA ASP A 244 13.57 -8.52 9.82
C ASP A 244 12.78 -9.83 10.27
N VAL A 245 13.23 -10.48 11.42
CA VAL A 245 12.76 -11.70 12.22
C VAL A 245 11.29 -11.72 12.59
N HIS A 246 10.82 -10.62 13.12
CA HIS A 246 9.48 -10.44 13.62
C HIS A 246 8.54 -10.16 12.44
N GLN A 247 9.13 -9.80 11.31
CA GLN A 247 8.66 -10.32 10.05
C GLN A 247 7.45 -9.60 9.47
N ASN A 248 6.70 -8.87 10.30
CA ASN A 248 5.70 -7.93 9.86
C ASN A 248 5.79 -6.56 10.54
N GLN A 249 6.51 -5.64 9.91
CA GLN A 249 6.28 -4.23 10.15
C GLN A 249 5.61 -3.53 8.92
N ILE A 250 5.80 -3.78 7.61
CA ILE A 250 4.90 -3.27 6.52
C ILE A 250 3.96 -4.30 6.02
N GLN A 251 3.32 -4.94 7.00
CA GLN A 251 2.20 -5.86 6.89
C GLN A 251 0.69 -5.45 6.89
N PHE A 252 0.21 -4.32 7.49
CA PHE A 252 -1.16 -3.78 7.63
C PHE A 252 -1.71 -2.35 7.16
N ALA A 253 -0.97 -1.35 6.63
CA ALA A 253 -1.42 -0.21 5.77
C ALA A 253 -2.03 -0.39 4.40
N LEU A 254 -1.56 -1.36 3.61
CA LEU A 254 -1.55 -1.28 2.14
C LEU A 254 -2.79 -1.47 1.06
N GLU A 255 -4.96 -2.32 0.98
CA GLU A 255 -6.31 -2.31 1.66
C GLU A 255 -7.07 -1.03 2.34
N ARG A 256 -6.53 -0.32 3.38
CA ARG A 256 -6.86 0.88 4.22
C ARG A 256 -6.11 2.19 4.13
N GLY A 257 -4.85 2.09 3.84
CA GLY A 257 -4.04 3.09 3.26
C GLY A 257 -3.30 4.01 4.15
N ILE A 258 -2.74 3.70 5.33
CA ILE A 258 -1.67 4.62 5.85
C ILE A 258 -0.41 4.57 4.93
N PRO A 259 0.68 5.42 4.91
CA PRO A 259 1.79 5.75 3.91
C PRO A 259 3.21 5.04 3.74
N ALA A 260 3.84 4.40 2.62
CA ALA A 260 5.12 3.51 2.15
C ALA A 260 6.52 3.88 1.47
N TYR A 261 7.72 3.07 1.64
CA TYR A 261 9.11 2.50 0.97
C TYR A 261 10.00 1.59 1.85
N LEU A 262 10.50 0.48 1.30
CA LEU A 262 11.55 -0.36 1.89
C LEU A 262 12.95 0.23 1.95
N GLY A 263 13.44 0.63 3.12
CA GLY A 263 14.84 1.02 3.25
C GLY A 263 15.31 1.13 4.69
N VAL A 264 16.31 1.97 4.92
CA VAL A 264 16.91 2.16 6.22
C VAL A 264 17.57 3.53 6.36
N LEU A 265 17.62 4.05 7.58
CA LEU A 265 18.73 4.90 8.00
C LEU A 265 20.05 4.10 7.99
N GLY A 266 20.54 3.82 6.79
CA GLY A 266 21.75 3.07 6.48
C GLY A 266 22.87 4.02 6.11
N THR A 267 23.31 3.99 4.85
CA THR A 267 24.39 4.82 4.29
C THR A 267 23.87 5.96 3.40
N LYS A 268 22.69 5.80 2.81
CA LYS A 268 22.12 6.76 1.85
C LYS A 268 21.22 7.78 2.49
N ARG A 269 21.28 9.01 1.98
CA ARG A 269 20.16 9.94 2.03
C ARG A 269 18.95 9.19 1.54
N LEU A 270 17.93 9.19 2.36
CA LEU A 270 16.62 8.80 1.89
C LEU A 270 16.08 9.97 1.02
N PRO A 271 15.10 9.72 0.12
CA PRO A 271 14.90 10.44 -1.13
C PRO A 271 14.09 11.74 -1.00
N TYR A 272 14.56 12.59 -0.09
CA TYR A 272 14.01 13.85 0.42
C TYR A 272 15.08 15.00 0.50
N PRO A 273 15.26 15.84 -0.57
CA PRO A 273 15.99 17.16 -0.85
C PRO A 273 15.52 18.47 -0.12
N SER A 274 16.16 19.69 0.09
CA SER A 274 16.24 20.51 1.37
C SER A 274 15.43 21.79 1.76
N ARG A 275 15.02 21.95 3.05
CA ARG A 275 14.07 22.92 3.68
C ARG A 275 12.52 22.59 3.77
N SER A 276 12.03 21.43 4.25
CA SER A 276 10.61 20.98 4.23
C SER A 276 9.70 20.68 5.44
N PHE A 277 10.18 20.49 6.65
CA PHE A 277 9.46 19.68 7.66
C PHE A 277 9.63 20.49 9.16
N GLU A 278 9.20 20.46 10.54
CA GLU A 278 8.41 19.83 11.82
C GLU A 278 8.81 18.85 13.03
N LEU A 279 8.67 17.49 13.10
CA LEU A 279 8.78 16.69 14.39
C LEU A 279 9.47 15.22 14.49
N ALA A 280 9.83 14.55 15.65
CA ALA A 280 10.54 13.21 15.76
C ALA A 280 10.27 12.20 17.01
N HIS A 281 10.46 10.82 17.09
CA HIS A 281 10.47 9.77 18.26
C HIS A 281 10.84 8.15 18.25
N CYS A 282 11.45 7.37 19.23
CA CYS A 282 11.96 5.89 19.04
C CYS A 282 10.86 4.63 19.27
N SER A 283 10.65 3.19 19.56
CA SER A 283 11.05 1.74 20.32
C SER A 283 12.30 0.74 20.25
N ARG A 284 13.10 0.72 21.34
CA ARG A 284 14.31 0.01 21.75
C ARG A 284 15.39 0.25 20.73
N CYS A 285 16.46 1.01 21.01
CA CYS A 285 16.85 1.93 19.93
C CYS A 285 17.32 1.25 18.61
N ARG A 286 17.81 0.00 18.64
CA ARG A 286 18.12 -0.99 17.56
C ARG A 286 18.93 -0.49 16.35
N ILE A 287 18.71 0.74 15.88
CA ILE A 287 19.77 1.65 15.45
C ILE A 287 20.29 2.41 16.67
N ASP A 288 21.61 2.38 16.86
CA ASP A 288 22.38 3.30 17.71
C ASP A 288 22.59 4.66 17.01
N TRP A 289 22.62 5.75 17.78
CA TRP A 289 22.60 7.14 17.31
C TRP A 289 23.79 7.96 17.69
N LEU A 290 24.69 7.35 18.42
CA LEU A 290 26.06 7.78 18.58
C LEU A 290 26.89 7.19 17.43
N GLN A 291 26.40 6.11 16.80
CA GLN A 291 26.99 5.49 15.61
C GLN A 291 27.44 6.52 14.58
N ARG A 292 28.65 6.33 14.04
CA ARG A 292 29.21 7.17 12.96
C ARG A 292 29.13 8.67 13.29
N ASN A 293 29.46 9.06 14.52
CA ASN A 293 29.36 10.44 15.05
C ASN A 293 27.92 11.00 15.08
N GLY A 294 26.94 10.10 15.18
CA GLY A 294 25.54 10.38 14.93
C GLY A 294 25.25 10.83 13.51
N ILE A 295 25.84 10.20 12.48
CA ILE A 295 25.48 10.50 11.09
C ILE A 295 23.98 10.33 10.83
N LEU A 296 23.32 9.43 11.56
CA LEU A 296 21.87 9.26 11.49
C LEU A 296 21.16 10.42 12.22
N LEU A 297 21.75 10.86 13.32
CA LEU A 297 21.40 12.06 14.10
C LEU A 297 21.60 13.35 13.29
N LEU A 298 22.36 13.25 12.19
CA LEU A 298 22.69 14.27 11.21
C LEU A 298 22.03 14.05 9.84
N GLU A 299 21.56 12.85 9.51
CA GLU A 299 20.69 12.58 8.37
C GLU A 299 19.33 13.19 8.63
N LEU A 300 18.88 13.03 9.88
CA LEU A 300 18.15 13.97 10.73
C LEU A 300 18.75 15.40 10.50
N ASP A 301 19.66 16.01 11.30
CA ASP A 301 20.53 17.19 10.87
C ASP A 301 20.28 17.89 9.52
N ARG A 302 21.12 17.49 8.55
CA ARG A 302 21.14 17.61 7.09
C ARG A 302 19.97 18.31 6.48
N LEU A 303 18.79 17.84 6.81
CA LEU A 303 17.70 18.10 5.91
C LEU A 303 17.24 19.60 6.00
N LEU A 304 17.56 20.34 7.06
CA LEU A 304 16.45 20.90 7.85
C LEU A 304 16.31 22.43 7.90
N ARG A 305 15.05 22.89 7.70
CA ARG A 305 14.45 24.23 7.92
C ARG A 305 14.34 24.68 9.41
N PRO A 306 13.92 25.94 9.66
CA PRO A 306 13.48 26.60 10.91
C PRO A 306 12.68 25.91 12.03
N GLY A 307 13.22 24.89 12.70
CA GLY A 307 12.76 24.59 14.06
C GLY A 307 11.81 23.40 14.32
N GLY A 308 12.28 22.17 14.09
CA GLY A 308 11.67 20.81 14.21
C GLY A 308 11.02 20.47 15.54
N TYR A 309 11.17 19.25 16.12
CA TYR A 309 10.88 18.84 17.54
C TYR A 309 10.90 17.29 17.85
N PHE A 310 11.46 16.64 18.91
CA PHE A 310 11.98 15.20 18.89
C PHE A 310 11.76 14.35 20.12
N ALA A 311 11.64 13.03 19.95
CA ALA A 311 11.29 12.19 21.07
C ALA A 311 11.84 10.76 21.01
N TYR A 312 13.12 10.63 20.69
CA TYR A 312 13.90 9.54 21.26
C TYR A 312 13.64 9.37 22.76
N SER A 313 13.67 8.14 23.27
CA SER A 313 12.71 7.82 24.31
C SER A 313 13.28 7.16 25.58
N SER A 314 14.51 6.66 25.60
CA SER A 314 15.21 6.06 26.77
C SER A 314 14.45 5.08 27.74
N PRO A 315 14.64 3.75 27.58
CA PRO A 315 15.70 3.05 28.26
C PRO A 315 16.77 3.95 28.76
N GLU A 316 17.69 4.28 27.88
CA GLU A 316 18.82 5.17 28.00
C GLU A 316 18.94 6.28 29.12
N ALA A 317 18.20 6.48 30.24
CA ALA A 317 18.60 7.24 31.49
C ALA A 317 17.57 7.50 32.65
N TYR A 318 16.32 6.99 32.64
CA TYR A 318 15.59 6.76 33.90
C TYR A 318 15.70 5.33 34.34
N ALA A 319 16.00 4.47 33.38
CA ALA A 319 17.02 3.52 33.69
C ALA A 319 18.13 4.22 34.47
N GLN A 320 18.31 3.77 35.70
CA GLN A 320 19.42 4.18 36.54
C GLN A 320 20.56 3.15 36.44
N ASP A 321 20.42 2.15 35.54
CA ASP A 321 21.54 1.30 35.13
C ASP A 321 22.55 2.09 34.29
N GLU A 322 23.76 1.54 34.25
CA GLU A 322 24.96 2.28 33.87
C GLU A 322 25.14 2.41 32.35
N GLU A 323 24.63 1.45 31.58
CA GLU A 323 24.70 1.41 30.11
C GLU A 323 23.75 2.46 29.52
N ASP A 324 22.52 2.46 30.00
CA ASP A 324 21.50 3.38 29.57
C ASP A 324 21.92 4.81 29.93
N LEU A 325 22.21 5.08 31.22
CA LEU A 325 22.71 6.38 31.68
C LEU A 325 23.94 6.89 30.91
N ARG A 326 24.77 6.02 30.32
CA ARG A 326 25.90 6.42 29.46
C ARG A 326 25.39 6.96 28.12
N ILE A 327 24.53 6.22 27.43
CA ILE A 327 24.04 6.57 26.09
C ILE A 327 23.27 7.90 26.11
N TRP A 328 22.41 8.16 27.12
CA TRP A 328 21.79 9.47 27.29
C TRP A 328 22.79 10.61 27.48
N ARG A 329 23.85 10.42 28.26
CA ARG A 329 24.86 11.46 28.50
C ARG A 329 25.58 11.80 27.19
N GLU A 330 25.99 10.79 26.45
CA GLU A 330 26.68 10.97 25.16
C GLU A 330 25.75 11.55 24.10
N MET A 331 24.49 11.11 24.05
CA MET A 331 23.50 11.70 23.17
C MET A 331 23.25 13.15 23.54
N SER A 332 22.95 13.45 24.80
CA SER A 332 22.79 14.82 25.31
C SER A 332 23.94 15.73 24.95
N ALA A 333 25.17 15.25 25.05
CA ALA A 333 26.34 16.04 24.67
C ALA A 333 26.47 16.20 23.15
N LEU A 334 26.21 15.16 22.35
CA LEU A 334 26.29 15.25 20.88
C LEU A 334 25.25 16.23 20.35
N VAL A 335 24.02 16.04 20.80
CA VAL A 335 22.96 16.94 20.45
C VAL A 335 23.31 18.34 21.00
N GLU A 336 23.60 18.57 22.28
CA GLU A 336 23.95 19.91 22.81
C GLU A 336 25.10 20.59 22.04
N ARG A 337 26.05 19.86 21.46
CA ARG A 337 27.10 20.43 20.57
C ARG A 337 26.63 20.79 19.17
N MET A 338 25.60 20.14 18.67
CA MET A 338 24.86 20.62 17.51
C MET A 338 24.04 21.89 17.89
N CYS A 339 24.14 22.37 19.15
CA CYS A 339 23.39 23.38 19.93
C CYS A 339 22.08 22.88 20.61
N TRP A 340 21.92 21.56 20.83
CA TRP A 340 20.62 20.91 21.01
C TRP A 340 20.02 21.09 22.44
N LYS A 341 19.07 22.03 22.65
CA LYS A 341 18.46 22.39 23.96
C LYS A 341 17.34 21.51 24.56
N ILE A 342 17.13 21.70 25.87
CA ILE A 342 16.11 20.99 26.67
C ILE A 342 14.93 21.90 27.08
N ALA A 343 13.88 22.00 26.25
CA ALA A 343 12.59 22.59 26.67
C ALA A 343 11.71 21.73 27.62
N VAL A 344 11.94 20.41 27.86
CA VAL A 344 11.70 19.80 29.19
C VAL A 344 12.47 18.51 29.44
N LYS A 345 12.36 18.01 30.67
CA LYS A 345 12.55 16.60 31.03
C LYS A 345 11.60 16.19 32.18
N ARG A 346 10.33 16.66 32.16
CA ARG A 346 9.25 16.30 33.11
C ARG A 346 9.33 14.83 33.35
N ASN A 347 9.38 14.45 34.65
CA ASN A 347 8.94 13.27 35.47
C ASN A 347 10.03 12.24 36.05
N GLN A 348 11.09 11.59 35.46
CA GLN A 348 11.52 10.31 34.67
C GLN A 348 11.52 9.73 33.01
N THR A 349 11.18 10.13 31.64
CA THR A 349 10.74 11.30 30.54
C THR A 349 11.58 12.39 29.65
N VAL A 350 11.99 12.28 28.34
CA VAL A 350 12.91 13.22 27.57
C VAL A 350 12.59 13.57 26.08
N ILE A 351 13.28 14.49 25.36
CA ILE A 351 12.84 15.15 24.07
C ILE A 351 14.03 15.85 23.25
N TRP A 352 13.90 16.82 22.28
CA TRP A 352 14.79 18.04 21.93
C TRP A 352 14.22 19.12 20.86
N VAL A 353 14.66 20.42 20.86
CA VAL A 353 14.14 21.76 20.27
C VAL A 353 14.90 22.71 19.13
N LYS A 354 15.26 22.41 17.81
CA LYS A 354 15.95 23.25 16.65
C LYS A 354 15.82 24.82 16.41
N PRO A 355 16.67 25.53 15.60
CA PRO A 355 16.67 26.96 15.26
C PRO A 355 15.47 27.47 14.49
N LEU A 356 15.49 28.77 14.24
CA LEU A 356 14.51 29.62 13.55
C LEU A 356 15.30 30.51 12.60
N THR A 357 16.35 31.05 13.21
CA THR A 357 17.50 31.76 12.73
C THR A 357 18.70 30.81 12.63
N ASN A 358 19.92 31.31 12.39
CA ASN A 358 21.14 30.51 12.39
C ASN A 358 22.01 30.82 13.64
N ASP A 359 21.47 31.42 14.70
CA ASP A 359 22.26 32.19 15.68
C ASP A 359 23.29 31.34 16.45
N CYS A 360 22.88 30.40 17.30
CA CYS A 360 23.78 29.42 17.92
C CYS A 360 24.59 28.59 16.90
N TYR A 361 24.18 28.46 15.62
CA TYR A 361 25.07 27.84 14.62
C TYR A 361 26.31 28.67 14.34
N MET A 362 26.18 29.99 14.33
CA MET A 362 27.26 30.95 14.12
C MET A 362 28.01 31.27 15.43
N GLU A 363 27.39 31.05 16.60
CA GLU A 363 28.03 31.19 17.93
C GLU A 363 28.79 29.93 18.38
N ARG A 364 28.78 28.83 17.60
CA ARG A 364 29.53 27.60 17.91
C ARG A 364 31.03 27.80 17.80
N GLU A 365 31.75 27.29 18.80
CA GLU A 365 33.21 27.30 18.83
C GLU A 365 33.81 26.62 17.57
N PRO A 366 34.84 27.22 16.94
CA PRO A 366 35.47 26.66 15.74
C PRO A 366 35.95 25.22 15.92
N GLY A 367 35.55 24.33 15.00
CA GLY A 367 35.87 22.90 15.05
C GLY A 367 34.88 22.03 15.83
N THR A 368 33.84 22.61 16.45
CA THR A 368 32.77 21.85 17.13
C THR A 368 32.19 20.76 16.22
N GLN A 369 32.27 19.52 16.68
CA GLN A 369 31.70 18.37 15.97
C GLN A 369 30.24 18.16 16.34
N PRO A 370 29.34 17.98 15.36
CA PRO A 370 29.57 17.90 13.91
C PRO A 370 29.59 19.28 13.20
N PRO A 371 30.28 19.42 12.06
CA PRO A 371 30.40 20.68 11.32
C PRO A 371 29.08 21.13 10.66
N LEU A 372 29.06 22.36 10.15
CA LEU A 372 28.05 22.77 9.17
C LEU A 372 28.35 22.11 7.81
N CYS A 373 27.31 21.82 7.03
CA CYS A 373 27.44 21.37 5.64
C CYS A 373 28.03 22.48 4.76
N LYS A 374 28.58 22.10 3.61
CA LYS A 374 29.15 23.06 2.65
C LYS A 374 28.03 23.85 1.96
N SER A 375 28.38 24.97 1.35
CA SER A 375 27.44 25.76 0.52
C SER A 375 27.16 25.15 -0.86
N ASP A 376 27.94 24.15 -1.27
CA ASP A 376 27.84 23.40 -2.53
C ASP A 376 27.41 21.94 -2.34
N ASP A 377 27.31 21.45 -1.08
CA ASP A 377 26.47 20.28 -0.81
C ASP A 377 25.06 20.72 -1.13
N ASP A 378 24.54 20.39 -2.31
CA ASP A 378 23.13 20.62 -2.59
C ASP A 378 22.35 19.83 -1.56
N PRO A 379 21.75 20.53 -0.59
CA PRO A 379 20.94 19.82 0.34
C PRO A 379 19.74 19.31 -0.50
N ASP A 380 19.32 19.95 -1.58
CA ASP A 380 18.23 19.52 -2.44
C ASP A 380 18.55 18.31 -3.37
N ALA A 381 19.59 17.51 -3.04
CA ALA A 381 19.93 16.25 -3.71
C ALA A 381 19.82 15.01 -2.80
N VAL A 382 19.32 13.89 -3.36
CA VAL A 382 19.13 12.61 -2.61
C VAL A 382 19.26 11.27 -3.33
N TRP A 383 18.89 11.12 -4.62
CA TRP A 383 18.67 9.78 -5.16
C TRP A 383 20.01 9.05 -5.28
N GLY A 384 20.19 8.00 -4.47
CA GLY A 384 21.49 7.34 -4.30
C GLY A 384 22.59 8.17 -3.61
N VAL A 385 22.30 9.37 -3.11
CA VAL A 385 23.29 10.27 -2.47
C VAL A 385 23.64 9.75 -1.06
N PRO A 386 24.91 9.75 -0.63
CA PRO A 386 25.28 9.38 0.74
C PRO A 386 24.82 10.39 1.80
N MET A 387 24.55 9.93 3.01
CA MET A 387 24.44 10.81 4.18
C MET A 387 25.81 11.49 4.45
N GLU A 388 25.81 12.72 4.94
CA GLU A 388 27.01 13.36 5.50
C GLU A 388 26.77 13.73 6.98
N ALA A 389 27.80 13.63 7.81
CA ALA A 389 27.74 13.98 9.22
C ALA A 389 27.87 15.50 9.44
N CYS A 390 26.96 16.27 8.82
CA CYS A 390 26.97 17.73 8.86
C CYS A 390 25.57 18.32 9.08
N ILE A 391 25.56 19.59 9.48
CA ILE A 391 24.38 20.39 9.83
C ILE A 391 24.05 21.37 8.70
N THR A 392 22.84 21.36 8.16
CA THR A 392 22.48 22.29 7.07
C THR A 392 22.01 23.65 7.61
N PRO A 393 22.64 24.77 7.20
CA PRO A 393 22.21 26.11 7.55
C PRO A 393 20.94 26.53 6.79
N TYR A 394 20.22 27.52 7.31
CA TYR A 394 19.01 28.04 6.65
C TYR A 394 19.29 29.12 5.63
N SER A 395 18.36 29.29 4.70
CA SER A 395 18.31 30.47 3.83
C SER A 395 18.01 31.76 4.60
N ASP A 396 18.43 32.87 4.03
CA ASP A 396 18.20 34.23 4.53
C ASP A 396 16.72 34.54 4.79
N GLN A 397 15.82 34.05 3.91
CA GLN A 397 14.38 34.24 4.02
C GLN A 397 13.81 33.56 5.26
N GLN A 398 14.29 32.35 5.54
CA GLN A 398 13.88 31.52 6.68
C GLN A 398 14.39 32.07 8.01
N HIS A 399 15.66 32.47 8.02
CA HIS A 399 16.27 33.16 9.16
C HIS A 399 15.49 34.45 9.50
N LYS A 400 15.16 35.28 8.51
CA LYS A 400 14.44 36.55 8.70
C LYS A 400 12.97 36.37 9.05
N ALA A 401 12.31 35.37 8.47
CA ALA A 401 10.95 35.00 8.84
C ALA A 401 10.84 34.56 10.30
N LYS A 402 11.98 34.21 10.93
CA LYS A 402 12.07 33.35 12.12
C LYS A 402 11.08 32.23 11.92
N GLY A 403 11.42 31.30 11.02
CA GLY A 403 10.51 30.23 10.67
C GLY A 403 10.40 29.92 9.18
N SER A 404 9.43 29.08 8.83
CA SER A 404 9.02 28.93 7.44
C SER A 404 8.08 30.07 6.96
N GLY A 405 7.20 30.68 7.80
CA GLY A 405 6.59 32.04 7.58
C GLY A 405 5.04 32.40 7.48
N LEU A 406 3.98 31.61 7.81
CA LEU A 406 2.81 31.43 6.84
C LEU A 406 1.30 31.68 7.33
N ALA A 407 0.14 31.07 6.88
CA ALA A 407 -1.32 31.17 7.41
C ALA A 407 -2.47 30.01 7.50
N PRO A 408 -2.88 29.33 8.63
CA PRO A 408 -3.38 27.92 8.80
C PRO A 408 -4.41 27.13 8.01
N TRP A 409 -4.22 25.80 8.20
CA TRP A 409 -5.04 24.69 7.73
C TRP A 409 -6.54 25.02 7.77
N PRO A 410 -7.30 24.69 6.69
CA PRO A 410 -6.91 23.89 5.55
C PRO A 410 -5.94 24.65 4.67
N ALA A 411 -5.97 25.97 4.84
CA ALA A 411 -5.55 27.00 3.92
C ALA A 411 -4.18 26.74 3.34
N ARG A 412 -3.26 26.13 4.09
CA ARG A 412 -1.91 25.86 3.63
C ARG A 412 -1.91 25.34 2.21
N LEU A 413 -2.81 24.43 1.88
CA LEU A 413 -2.84 23.82 0.58
C LEU A 413 -3.62 24.67 -0.47
N THR A 414 -3.80 25.98 -0.24
CA THR A 414 -4.22 27.04 -1.18
C THR A 414 -3.37 28.32 -1.08
N ALA A 415 -2.18 28.30 -0.47
CA ALA A 415 -1.24 29.43 -0.57
C ALA A 415 -0.02 29.13 -1.43
N PRO A 416 0.27 30.01 -2.42
CA PRO A 416 1.59 30.19 -3.02
C PRO A 416 2.70 30.14 -1.96
N PRO A 417 3.51 29.07 -1.88
CA PRO A 417 4.51 28.98 -0.85
C PRO A 417 5.82 29.66 -1.19
N PRO A 418 6.68 29.95 -0.19
CA PRO A 418 7.91 30.68 -0.40
C PRO A 418 8.83 30.06 -1.46
N ARG A 419 8.89 28.73 -1.52
CA ARG A 419 9.84 28.00 -2.37
C ARG A 419 9.36 27.82 -3.81
N LEU A 420 8.22 28.40 -4.21
CA LEU A 420 7.91 28.63 -5.64
C LEU A 420 8.98 29.49 -6.32
N ALA A 421 9.56 30.43 -5.57
CA ALA A 421 10.64 31.28 -6.04
C ALA A 421 11.86 30.47 -6.49
N ASP A 422 12.10 29.29 -5.92
CA ASP A 422 13.18 28.37 -6.30
C ASP A 422 13.06 27.88 -7.77
N PHE A 423 11.87 27.93 -8.37
CA PHE A 423 11.60 27.56 -9.77
C PHE A 423 11.14 28.75 -10.62
N GLY A 424 11.01 29.95 -10.04
CA GLY A 424 10.44 31.12 -10.70
C GLY A 424 8.92 31.07 -10.93
N TYR A 425 8.18 30.14 -10.29
CA TYR A 425 6.72 30.09 -10.42
C TYR A 425 6.06 31.26 -9.70
N SER A 426 5.11 31.92 -10.35
CA SER A 426 4.30 32.97 -9.71
C SER A 426 3.13 32.37 -8.93
N ALA A 427 2.59 33.15 -7.98
CA ALA A 427 1.33 32.86 -7.32
C ALA A 427 0.20 32.57 -8.32
N GLU A 428 0.12 33.31 -9.42
CA GLU A 428 -0.89 33.18 -10.47
C GLU A 428 -0.68 31.94 -11.37
N MET A 429 0.56 31.58 -11.71
CA MET A 429 0.83 30.35 -12.49
C MET A 429 0.44 29.11 -11.70
N PHE A 430 0.84 29.11 -10.43
CA PHE A 430 0.41 28.16 -9.43
C PHE A 430 -1.10 28.21 -9.24
N GLU A 431 -1.71 29.40 -9.19
CA GLU A 431 -3.17 29.63 -9.17
C GLU A 431 -3.86 29.36 -10.54
N LYS A 432 -3.14 28.96 -11.61
CA LYS A 432 -3.72 28.54 -12.90
C LYS A 432 -3.43 27.09 -13.33
N ASP A 433 -2.27 26.51 -13.02
CA ASP A 433 -2.18 25.04 -12.83
C ASP A 433 -3.38 24.66 -11.96
N THR A 434 -3.63 25.50 -10.94
CA THR A 434 -4.78 25.52 -10.04
C THR A 434 -6.13 25.42 -10.68
N GLU A 435 -6.56 26.37 -11.49
CA GLU A 435 -7.77 26.16 -12.29
C GLU A 435 -7.71 24.78 -13.00
N VAL A 436 -6.77 24.63 -13.94
CA VAL A 436 -6.70 23.55 -14.95
C VAL A 436 -6.93 22.13 -14.43
N TRP A 437 -6.22 21.76 -13.38
CA TRP A 437 -6.08 20.34 -13.05
C TRP A 437 -7.34 19.75 -12.42
N GLN A 438 -8.28 20.58 -11.93
CA GLN A 438 -9.62 20.10 -11.58
C GLN A 438 -10.34 19.50 -12.75
N HIS A 439 -10.64 20.27 -13.83
CA HIS A 439 -11.50 19.82 -14.93
C HIS A 439 -11.02 18.49 -15.49
N ARG A 440 -9.70 18.32 -15.64
CA ARG A 440 -9.05 17.06 -16.00
C ARG A 440 -9.51 15.91 -15.08
N VAL A 441 -9.43 16.14 -13.78
CA VAL A 441 -9.60 15.12 -12.75
C VAL A 441 -11.07 14.90 -12.33
N GLU A 442 -11.96 15.86 -12.57
CA GLU A 442 -13.40 15.60 -12.67
C GLU A 442 -13.59 14.67 -13.85
N ASN A 443 -13.32 15.13 -15.08
CA ASN A 443 -13.52 14.41 -16.34
C ASN A 443 -13.05 12.97 -16.26
N TYR A 444 -11.79 12.78 -15.86
CA TYR A 444 -11.08 11.53 -15.58
C TYR A 444 -11.92 10.40 -15.01
N TRP A 445 -12.92 10.73 -14.21
CA TRP A 445 -13.58 9.72 -13.39
C TRP A 445 -15.03 10.09 -13.10
N ASN A 446 -15.48 11.28 -13.45
CA ASN A 446 -16.76 11.44 -14.13
C ASN A 446 -16.93 10.39 -15.25
N LEU A 447 -15.85 10.07 -15.99
CA LEU A 447 -15.72 8.91 -16.89
C LEU A 447 -15.95 7.56 -16.18
N LEU A 448 -15.99 7.53 -14.86
CA LEU A 448 -15.93 6.37 -14.01
C LEU A 448 -16.93 6.39 -12.85
N SER A 449 -17.81 7.37 -12.65
CA SER A 449 -18.85 7.26 -11.61
C SER A 449 -19.74 6.01 -11.71
N PRO A 450 -19.91 5.33 -12.87
CA PRO A 450 -20.76 4.14 -12.83
C PRO A 450 -20.10 3.06 -12.02
N LYS A 451 -18.78 3.18 -11.91
CA LYS A 451 -17.98 2.06 -11.59
C LYS A 451 -17.94 1.72 -10.11
N ILE A 452 -18.31 2.65 -9.26
CA ILE A 452 -17.61 2.86 -7.98
C ILE A 452 -18.61 3.25 -6.86
N GLN A 453 -18.25 3.59 -5.61
CA GLN A 453 -19.07 4.37 -4.62
C GLN A 453 -18.38 5.39 -3.59
N PRO A 454 -18.46 5.42 -2.21
CA PRO A 454 -17.96 6.57 -1.40
C PRO A 454 -17.01 6.33 -0.21
N ASP A 455 -17.06 5.17 0.43
CA ASP A 455 -16.27 4.82 1.61
C ASP A 455 -15.05 3.98 1.25
N THR A 456 -15.39 2.87 0.64
CA THR A 456 -14.51 1.83 0.29
C THR A 456 -13.73 2.08 -1.00
N LEU A 457 -12.76 2.98 -0.95
CA LEU A 457 -11.52 2.95 -1.74
C LEU A 457 -10.37 2.83 -0.73
N ARG A 458 -9.11 3.21 -1.03
CA ARG A 458 -8.39 4.21 -0.24
C ARG A 458 -7.18 4.82 -0.97
N ASN A 459 -6.33 3.99 -1.57
CA ASN A 459 -4.96 4.28 -1.98
C ASN A 459 -4.76 4.76 -3.40
N LEU A 460 -4.04 5.85 -3.63
CA LEU A 460 -3.73 6.34 -4.98
C LEU A 460 -2.26 6.75 -5.14
N MET A 461 -1.82 6.92 -6.39
CA MET A 461 -0.50 7.39 -6.83
C MET A 461 -0.60 8.24 -8.09
N ASP A 462 -0.19 9.49 -8.04
CA ASP A 462 0.32 10.29 -9.15
C ASP A 462 1.80 9.95 -9.43
N MET A 463 2.05 9.04 -10.36
CA MET A 463 3.39 8.55 -10.74
C MET A 463 4.29 9.62 -11.35
N LYS A 464 3.75 10.76 -11.78
CA LYS A 464 4.52 11.92 -12.23
C LYS A 464 3.78 13.19 -11.85
N ALA A 465 4.01 13.57 -10.61
CA ALA A 465 3.43 14.73 -10.02
C ALA A 465 4.31 15.96 -10.28
N ASN A 466 3.70 17.04 -10.77
CA ASN A 466 4.42 18.29 -11.01
C ASN A 466 4.68 19.07 -9.70
N LEU A 467 3.92 20.12 -9.39
CA LEU A 467 3.96 20.85 -8.11
C LEU A 467 3.48 19.99 -6.92
N GLY A 468 3.53 18.67 -7.05
CA GLY A 468 2.54 17.73 -7.63
C GLY A 468 1.42 18.36 -8.44
N SER A 469 0.56 17.58 -9.08
CA SER A 469 -0.76 18.13 -9.40
C SER A 469 -1.80 17.12 -8.96
N PHE A 470 -2.82 16.69 -9.71
CA PHE A 470 -3.63 15.53 -9.30
C PHE A 470 -4.40 15.59 -7.93
N ALA A 471 -3.69 15.43 -6.83
CA ALA A 471 -4.13 15.02 -5.52
C ALA A 471 -4.63 16.12 -4.55
N ALA A 472 -4.73 17.40 -4.93
CA ALA A 472 -5.12 18.41 -3.96
C ALA A 472 -6.53 18.13 -3.51
N ALA A 473 -7.37 17.99 -4.53
CA ALA A 473 -8.77 18.22 -4.40
C ALA A 473 -9.52 16.95 -3.94
N LEU A 474 -8.74 15.89 -3.66
CA LEU A 474 -8.98 14.84 -2.68
C LEU A 474 -9.26 15.32 -1.28
N LYS A 475 -8.89 16.55 -0.95
CA LYS A 475 -9.15 17.21 0.33
C LYS A 475 -10.47 16.93 1.04
N SER A 476 -11.55 16.88 0.27
CA SER A 476 -12.93 16.81 0.75
C SER A 476 -13.36 15.36 0.84
N LYS A 477 -12.44 14.47 0.48
CA LYS A 477 -12.62 13.10 0.14
C LYS A 477 -11.71 12.35 1.06
N ASP A 478 -12.17 11.15 1.25
CA ASP A 478 -11.62 10.27 2.22
C ASP A 478 -10.68 9.34 1.42
N VAL A 479 -10.04 9.85 0.35
CA VAL A 479 -9.11 9.20 -0.59
C VAL A 479 -7.91 10.10 -0.95
N TRP A 480 -6.92 9.60 -1.72
CA TRP A 480 -5.56 9.71 -1.20
C TRP A 480 -4.34 9.40 -2.12
N VAL A 481 -3.30 10.26 -2.32
CA VAL A 481 -2.25 10.04 -3.37
C VAL A 481 -0.74 10.02 -3.06
N MET A 482 -0.01 9.08 -3.69
CA MET A 482 1.41 9.21 -3.98
C MET A 482 1.67 10.10 -5.17
N ASN A 483 2.03 11.34 -4.96
CA ASN A 483 2.83 12.05 -5.92
C ASN A 483 4.29 11.54 -5.98
N VAL A 484 4.83 11.32 -7.18
CA VAL A 484 6.26 11.01 -7.40
C VAL A 484 6.79 12.10 -8.28
N VAL A 485 7.96 12.65 -7.95
CA VAL A 485 8.78 13.30 -8.96
C VAL A 485 9.83 12.29 -9.41
N PRO A 486 9.95 12.03 -10.72
CA PRO A 486 11.05 11.27 -11.28
C PRO A 486 12.40 11.87 -10.87
N GLU A 487 13.43 11.05 -10.68
CA GLU A 487 14.75 11.51 -10.20
C GLU A 487 15.52 12.44 -11.14
N ASP A 488 15.14 12.46 -12.41
CA ASP A 488 15.56 13.35 -13.47
C ASP A 488 14.68 14.61 -13.61
N GLY A 489 13.58 14.69 -12.87
CA GLY A 489 12.67 15.82 -12.90
C GLY A 489 13.21 17.05 -12.16
N PRO A 490 12.68 18.26 -12.43
CA PRO A 490 12.88 19.39 -11.53
C PRO A 490 12.29 19.00 -10.17
N ASN A 491 12.97 19.37 -9.08
CA ASN A 491 12.66 18.86 -7.74
C ASN A 491 11.44 19.54 -7.09
N THR A 492 10.36 19.67 -7.86
CA THR A 492 9.07 20.30 -7.55
C THR A 492 8.36 19.65 -6.38
N LEU A 493 8.74 18.40 -6.10
CA LEU A 493 8.83 17.74 -4.79
C LEU A 493 8.85 18.77 -3.64
N LYS A 494 9.60 19.88 -3.76
CA LYS A 494 9.62 20.86 -2.69
C LYS A 494 8.34 21.60 -2.48
N ILE A 495 7.78 22.15 -3.56
CA ILE A 495 6.50 22.84 -3.52
C ILE A 495 5.51 21.96 -2.81
N ILE A 496 5.59 20.66 -3.10
CA ILE A 496 4.76 19.69 -2.47
C ILE A 496 4.96 19.56 -0.94
N TYR A 497 6.12 19.81 -0.29
CA TYR A 497 6.15 19.93 1.20
C TYR A 497 5.76 21.26 1.76
N ASP A 498 5.91 22.30 0.98
CA ASP A 498 5.24 23.52 1.33
C ASP A 498 3.74 23.26 1.33
N ARG A 499 3.10 22.97 0.20
CA ARG A 499 1.70 22.49 0.10
C ARG A 499 1.30 21.52 1.22
N GLY A 500 2.19 20.57 1.36
CA GLY A 500 1.98 19.31 1.97
C GLY A 500 1.24 18.23 1.12
N LEU A 501 1.82 17.65 0.05
CA LEU A 501 1.64 16.29 -0.60
C LEU A 501 3.08 15.69 -0.90
N ILE A 502 3.49 14.39 -1.00
CA ILE A 502 4.95 13.93 -0.97
C ILE A 502 5.42 13.55 -2.39
N GLY A 503 6.64 13.05 -2.42
CA GLY A 503 7.40 12.36 -3.39
C GLY A 503 8.12 11.18 -2.79
N SER A 504 8.35 10.21 -3.62
CA SER A 504 9.76 9.90 -3.77
C SER A 504 10.30 10.95 -4.72
N VAL A 505 11.58 11.26 -4.56
CA VAL A 505 12.45 11.13 -5.73
C VAL A 505 12.55 9.63 -6.06
N HIS A 506 12.07 9.16 -7.22
CA HIS A 506 12.19 7.74 -7.61
C HIS A 506 12.49 7.57 -9.11
N ASN A 507 13.29 6.55 -9.44
CA ASN A 507 13.53 6.16 -10.83
C ASN A 507 12.56 5.07 -11.31
N TRP A 508 11.62 5.41 -12.18
CA TRP A 508 10.68 4.45 -12.78
C TRP A 508 11.31 3.38 -13.68
N CYS A 509 12.59 3.51 -14.03
CA CYS A 509 13.39 2.43 -14.63
C CYS A 509 13.73 1.30 -13.65
N GLU A 510 13.50 1.48 -12.35
CA GLU A 510 13.71 0.50 -11.30
C GLU A 510 12.38 0.18 -10.61
N SER A 511 12.24 -1.04 -10.08
CA SER A 511 11.09 -1.33 -9.23
C SER A 511 10.99 -0.34 -8.08
N PHE A 512 9.79 0.16 -7.83
CA PHE A 512 9.52 0.91 -6.63
C PHE A 512 9.85 0.02 -5.43
N SER A 513 10.38 0.60 -4.35
CA SER A 513 10.74 -0.13 -3.13
C SER A 513 9.48 -0.43 -2.32
N ILE A 514 8.47 -0.93 -3.03
CA ILE A 514 7.11 -0.99 -2.60
C ILE A 514 6.67 -2.41 -2.46
N TYR A 515 5.76 -2.51 -1.54
CA TYR A 515 5.00 -3.68 -1.33
C TYR A 515 3.88 -3.69 -2.33
N PRO A 516 3.78 -4.72 -3.14
CA PRO A 516 2.84 -4.63 -4.24
C PRO A 516 1.51 -5.34 -3.96
N ARG A 517 0.52 -5.13 -4.84
CA ARG A 517 -0.91 -5.12 -4.49
C ARG A 517 -1.36 -4.11 -3.47
N THR A 518 -0.83 -2.92 -3.52
CA THR A 518 -1.02 -1.94 -2.45
C THR A 518 -1.83 -0.70 -2.86
N TYR A 519 -2.34 -0.71 -4.10
CA TYR A 519 -2.93 0.48 -4.68
C TYR A 519 -4.34 0.36 -5.20
N ASP A 520 -5.23 1.24 -4.72
CA ASP A 520 -6.48 1.56 -5.40
C ASP A 520 -6.27 2.41 -6.65
N LEU A 521 -5.10 3.05 -6.88
CA LEU A 521 -4.81 3.83 -8.08
C LEU A 521 -3.31 4.02 -8.26
N LEU A 522 -2.82 3.97 -9.51
CA LEU A 522 -1.74 4.82 -10.04
C LEU A 522 -2.27 5.71 -11.17
N HIS A 523 -1.50 6.75 -11.49
CA HIS A 523 -1.74 7.74 -12.51
C HIS A 523 -0.41 8.02 -13.16
N ALA A 524 -0.23 7.46 -14.34
CA ALA A 524 0.81 7.80 -15.25
C ALA A 524 0.31 8.89 -16.20
N TRP A 525 0.59 10.15 -15.89
CA TRP A 525 0.61 11.19 -16.92
C TRP A 525 2.02 11.26 -17.51
N THR A 526 2.18 10.97 -18.80
CA THR A 526 3.47 10.99 -19.54
C THR A 526 4.61 10.10 -19.03
N VAL A 527 4.38 9.23 -18.03
CA VAL A 527 5.45 8.40 -17.41
C VAL A 527 6.08 7.43 -18.42
N PHE A 528 5.28 6.88 -19.33
CA PHE A 528 5.77 5.96 -20.35
C PHE A 528 6.62 6.71 -21.37
N SER A 529 6.14 7.86 -21.84
CA SER A 529 6.95 8.78 -22.65
C SER A 529 8.24 9.25 -21.97
N ASP A 530 8.37 9.18 -20.65
CA ASP A 530 9.61 9.54 -19.93
C ASP A 530 10.56 8.36 -19.74
N ILE A 531 10.07 7.16 -19.43
CA ILE A 531 10.94 5.97 -19.36
C ILE A 531 11.42 5.48 -20.73
N GLU A 532 10.65 5.74 -21.79
CA GLU A 532 11.05 5.48 -23.19
C GLU A 532 12.32 6.26 -23.56
N LYS A 533 12.44 7.52 -23.12
CA LYS A 533 13.64 8.37 -23.31
C LYS A 533 14.89 7.87 -22.56
N LYS A 534 14.74 6.91 -21.64
CA LYS A 534 15.81 6.33 -20.82
C LYS A 534 16.20 4.91 -21.24
N ASP A 535 15.72 4.42 -22.40
CA ASP A 535 15.85 3.03 -22.85
C ASP A 535 15.29 1.99 -21.85
N CYS A 536 14.30 2.38 -21.04
CA CYS A 536 13.74 1.55 -20.00
C CYS A 536 12.47 0.83 -20.47
N GLY A 537 12.34 -0.46 -20.13
CA GLY A 537 11.27 -1.32 -20.64
C GLY A 537 9.87 -0.84 -20.22
N ALA A 538 9.03 -0.51 -21.21
CA ALA A 538 7.62 -0.23 -20.97
C ALA A 538 6.85 -1.48 -20.47
N GLU A 539 7.27 -2.69 -20.88
CA GLU A 539 6.80 -3.94 -20.28
C GLU A 539 7.24 -4.07 -18.81
N ASP A 540 8.49 -3.74 -18.47
CA ASP A 540 8.97 -3.71 -17.08
C ASP A 540 8.17 -2.71 -16.23
N LEU A 541 7.81 -1.54 -16.77
CA LEU A 541 6.95 -0.60 -16.07
C LEU A 541 5.52 -1.13 -15.94
N LEU A 542 4.93 -1.73 -16.98
CA LEU A 542 3.60 -2.34 -16.88
C LEU A 542 3.57 -3.52 -15.90
N ILE A 543 4.66 -4.29 -15.79
CA ILE A 543 4.90 -5.35 -14.80
C ILE A 543 5.13 -4.77 -13.40
N GLU A 544 5.83 -3.64 -13.29
CA GLU A 544 6.02 -2.94 -12.02
C GLU A 544 4.71 -2.35 -11.53
N MET A 545 3.95 -1.72 -12.42
CA MET A 545 2.62 -1.15 -12.26
C MET A 545 1.58 -2.18 -11.83
N ASP A 546 1.44 -3.26 -12.59
CA ASP A 546 0.75 -4.49 -12.24
C ASP A 546 1.05 -4.92 -10.82
N ARG A 547 2.36 -5.09 -10.56
CA ARG A 547 2.87 -5.64 -9.34
C ARG A 547 2.34 -4.78 -8.24
N ILE A 548 2.70 -3.52 -8.34
CA ILE A 548 2.25 -2.42 -7.51
C ILE A 548 0.76 -2.51 -7.19
N LEU A 549 -0.06 -2.75 -8.18
CA LEU A 549 -1.47 -2.47 -8.10
C LEU A 549 -2.27 -3.50 -7.35
N ARG A 550 -3.35 -3.05 -6.72
CA ARG A 550 -4.36 -4.01 -6.31
C ARG A 550 -4.80 -4.91 -7.46
N PRO A 551 -5.34 -6.06 -7.09
CA PRO A 551 -6.26 -6.84 -7.88
C PRO A 551 -7.63 -6.18 -7.82
N THR A 552 -7.64 -4.90 -8.12
CA THR A 552 -8.75 -3.99 -8.21
C THR A 552 -8.15 -2.61 -7.80
N GLY A 553 -7.50 -1.79 -8.67
CA GLY A 553 -7.08 -0.41 -8.32
C GLY A 553 -6.41 0.52 -9.37
N PHE A 554 -7.11 1.03 -10.40
CA PHE A 554 -6.62 1.58 -11.72
C PHE A 554 -5.16 1.92 -11.86
N ILE A 555 -4.74 1.83 -13.10
CA ILE A 555 -3.94 2.90 -13.66
C ILE A 555 -4.79 3.84 -14.50
N ILE A 556 -4.58 5.14 -14.28
CA ILE A 556 -4.74 6.15 -15.32
C ILE A 556 -3.48 6.12 -16.16
N ILE A 557 -3.59 5.95 -17.47
CA ILE A 557 -2.54 6.36 -18.40
C ILE A 557 -3.12 7.51 -19.21
N ARG A 558 -2.43 8.64 -19.16
CA ARG A 558 -2.65 9.76 -20.07
C ARG A 558 -1.30 10.07 -20.69
N ASP A 559 -1.15 9.76 -21.98
CA ASP A 559 0.12 9.77 -22.67
C ASP A 559 -0.14 9.89 -24.18
N LYS A 560 0.89 9.77 -25.02
CA LYS A 560 0.74 9.80 -26.48
C LYS A 560 -0.23 8.68 -26.95
N PRO A 561 -1.03 8.87 -28.01
CA PRO A 561 -1.89 7.83 -28.58
C PRO A 561 -1.16 6.52 -28.92
N SER A 562 0.08 6.60 -29.41
CA SER A 562 0.93 5.43 -29.68
C SER A 562 1.33 4.65 -28.42
N VAL A 563 1.54 5.34 -27.30
CA VAL A 563 1.83 4.75 -25.99
C VAL A 563 0.55 4.15 -25.40
N VAL A 564 -0.57 4.86 -25.50
CA VAL A 564 -1.89 4.37 -25.12
C VAL A 564 -2.28 3.13 -25.93
N GLU A 565 -1.86 3.03 -27.21
CA GLU A 565 -2.04 1.82 -28.00
C GLU A 565 -1.03 0.71 -27.67
N PHE A 566 0.24 1.02 -27.42
CA PHE A 566 1.19 0.05 -26.88
C PHE A 566 0.64 -0.59 -25.61
N VAL A 567 0.03 0.23 -24.75
CA VAL A 567 -0.77 -0.22 -23.60
C VAL A 567 -1.97 -1.03 -24.07
N LYS A 568 -2.83 -0.62 -25.03
CA LYS A 568 -3.98 -1.42 -25.54
C LYS A 568 -3.59 -2.78 -26.15
N LYS A 569 -2.41 -2.93 -26.76
CA LYS A 569 -1.87 -4.20 -27.28
C LYS A 569 -1.36 -5.09 -26.15
N HIS A 570 -0.58 -4.49 -25.26
CA HIS A 570 -0.38 -4.94 -23.90
C HIS A 570 -1.62 -4.68 -23.03
N LEU A 571 -2.83 -4.72 -23.62
CA LEU A 571 -4.11 -5.11 -23.03
C LEU A 571 -4.56 -6.48 -23.58
N SER A 572 -3.63 -7.44 -23.74
CA SER A 572 -3.93 -8.86 -24.06
C SER A 572 -2.93 -9.93 -23.58
N ALA A 573 -1.70 -9.57 -23.17
CA ALA A 573 -0.64 -10.51 -22.81
C ALA A 573 -0.29 -10.52 -21.30
N LEU A 574 -0.06 -9.34 -20.75
CA LEU A 574 0.07 -9.09 -19.32
C LEU A 574 -1.21 -8.96 -18.37
N HIS A 575 -2.24 -9.86 -18.32
CA HIS A 575 -3.73 -9.56 -18.15
C HIS A 575 -4.31 -8.38 -17.25
N TRP A 576 -5.40 -7.69 -17.71
CA TRP A 576 -6.50 -6.80 -17.17
C TRP A 576 -7.64 -6.44 -18.25
N GLU A 577 -8.39 -5.32 -18.22
CA GLU A 577 -9.41 -4.87 -19.21
C GLU A 577 -9.57 -3.34 -19.27
N ALA A 578 -9.52 -2.65 -20.41
CA ALA A 578 -9.78 -1.20 -20.39
C ALA A 578 -11.22 -0.87 -19.91
N VAL A 579 -11.35 0.26 -19.19
CA VAL A 579 -12.51 0.69 -18.41
C VAL A 579 -12.82 2.18 -18.45
N ALA A 580 -11.89 3.03 -18.87
CA ALA A 580 -12.27 4.08 -19.81
C ALA A 580 -11.17 4.34 -20.84
N THR A 581 -11.55 4.79 -22.03
CA THR A 581 -10.67 5.48 -22.96
C THR A 581 -11.37 6.75 -23.40
N GLY A 582 -10.59 7.80 -23.57
CA GLY A 582 -11.08 9.14 -23.87
C GLY A 582 -10.10 9.86 -24.78
N ASP A 583 -10.61 10.37 -25.89
CA ASP A 583 -10.01 11.43 -26.68
C ASP A 583 -10.03 12.68 -25.78
N ALA A 584 -8.87 13.25 -25.43
CA ALA A 584 -8.82 14.32 -24.45
C ALA A 584 -9.43 15.63 -24.99
N GLU A 585 -10.22 16.35 -24.16
CA GLU A 585 -10.79 17.66 -24.53
C GLU A 585 -9.74 18.66 -25.05
N GLN A 586 -10.13 19.47 -26.05
CA GLN A 586 -9.30 20.26 -26.98
C GLN A 586 -8.52 21.45 -26.37
N ASP A 587 -7.78 21.22 -25.29
CA ASP A 587 -7.18 22.28 -24.45
C ASP A 587 -5.65 22.50 -24.65
N THR A 588 -4.98 21.70 -25.50
CA THR A 588 -3.59 21.93 -25.95
C THR A 588 -3.31 21.36 -27.35
N GLU A 589 -2.38 21.96 -28.09
CA GLU A 589 -2.03 21.66 -29.50
C GLU A 589 -1.34 20.29 -29.78
N GLN A 590 -1.43 19.33 -28.84
CA GLN A 590 -0.89 17.97 -29.00
C GLN A 590 -1.94 16.98 -28.51
N GLY A 591 -2.35 16.06 -29.38
CA GLY A 591 -3.32 15.02 -29.03
C GLY A 591 -2.72 14.02 -28.04
N GLU A 592 -3.15 14.11 -26.79
CA GLU A 592 -2.97 13.07 -25.77
C GLU A 592 -4.23 12.18 -25.74
N ASP A 593 -4.04 10.87 -25.70
CA ASP A 593 -5.13 9.94 -25.38
C ASP A 593 -5.10 9.66 -23.87
N GLU A 594 -6.24 9.26 -23.30
CA GLU A 594 -6.24 8.55 -22.02
C GLU A 594 -6.84 7.15 -22.10
N VAL A 595 -6.17 6.19 -21.43
CA VAL A 595 -6.68 4.84 -21.14
C VAL A 595 -6.61 4.57 -19.65
N MET A 596 -7.65 3.92 -19.15
CA MET A 596 -7.81 3.52 -17.78
C MET A 596 -8.16 2.02 -17.85
N ALA A 597 -7.37 1.06 -17.33
CA ALA A 597 -7.68 -0.40 -17.44
C ALA A 597 -7.86 -1.25 -16.12
N ARG A 598 -8.29 -2.54 -16.14
CA ARG A 598 -8.89 -3.30 -15.00
C ARG A 598 -8.71 -4.85 -14.87
N GLY A 599 -8.25 -5.38 -13.74
CA GLY A 599 -7.85 -6.80 -13.54
C GLY A 599 -8.87 -7.96 -13.35
N ARG A 600 -10.11 -7.93 -13.91
CA ARG A 600 -11.27 -8.90 -13.94
C ARG A 600 -11.30 -10.22 -13.10
N GLY A 601 -12.17 -11.22 -13.37
CA GLY A 601 -12.04 -12.48 -12.62
C GLY A 601 -13.03 -13.67 -12.68
N ASP A 602 -12.45 -14.86 -12.48
CA ASP A 602 -12.89 -16.24 -12.23
C ASP A 602 -14.33 -16.62 -11.72
N GLY A 603 -15.29 -15.74 -11.52
CA GLY A 603 -16.52 -15.99 -10.74
C GLY A 603 -17.48 -17.15 -11.07
N GLU A 604 -17.67 -17.51 -12.34
CA GLU A 604 -18.93 -18.09 -12.84
C GLU A 604 -18.97 -19.36 -13.69
N GLN A 605 -18.02 -19.63 -14.61
CA GLN A 605 -18.31 -20.38 -15.85
C GLN A 605 -18.71 -21.85 -15.62
N LYS A 606 -18.62 -22.29 -14.36
CA LYS A 606 -19.47 -23.35 -13.81
C LYS A 606 -20.93 -23.33 -14.27
N LYS A 607 -21.54 -22.18 -14.61
CA LYS A 607 -22.88 -22.11 -15.23
C LYS A 607 -22.98 -22.64 -16.66
N ARG A 608 -21.89 -22.76 -17.44
CA ARG A 608 -21.91 -23.37 -18.79
C ARG A 608 -21.69 -24.89 -18.77
N LEU A 609 -20.91 -25.41 -17.81
CA LEU A 609 -20.48 -26.83 -17.82
C LEU A 609 -21.64 -27.82 -17.63
N VAL A 610 -22.63 -27.49 -16.78
CA VAL A 610 -23.78 -28.36 -16.49
C VAL A 610 -24.62 -28.62 -17.74
N THR A 611 -24.88 -27.59 -18.55
CA THR A 611 -25.65 -27.71 -19.81
C THR A 611 -24.91 -28.61 -20.81
N TRP A 612 -23.59 -28.47 -20.91
CA TRP A 612 -22.77 -29.33 -21.77
C TRP A 612 -22.75 -30.78 -21.32
N ILE A 613 -22.72 -31.08 -20.02
CA ILE A 613 -22.77 -32.45 -19.50
C ILE A 613 -24.11 -33.13 -19.84
N VAL A 614 -25.24 -32.42 -19.74
CA VAL A 614 -26.56 -32.96 -20.13
C VAL A 614 -26.63 -33.22 -21.64
N VAL A 615 -26.12 -32.31 -22.47
CA VAL A 615 -26.05 -32.51 -23.93
C VAL A 615 -25.11 -33.67 -24.29
N LEU A 616 -23.95 -33.77 -23.66
CA LEU A 616 -23.01 -34.89 -23.86
C LEU A 616 -23.62 -36.23 -23.44
N ALA A 617 -24.36 -36.32 -22.32
CA ALA A 617 -25.04 -37.55 -21.92
C ALA A 617 -26.07 -38.03 -22.97
N ILE A 618 -26.81 -37.09 -23.58
CA ILE A 618 -27.76 -37.37 -24.66
C ILE A 618 -27.01 -37.81 -25.94
N VAL A 619 -25.96 -37.08 -26.33
CA VAL A 619 -25.17 -37.39 -27.53
C VAL A 619 -24.44 -38.73 -27.41
N CYS A 620 -23.83 -39.04 -26.25
CA CYS A 620 -23.21 -40.34 -25.99
C CYS A 620 -24.23 -41.48 -26.01
N SER A 621 -25.45 -41.26 -25.53
CA SER A 621 -26.54 -42.26 -25.62
C SER A 621 -26.91 -42.56 -27.08
N CYS A 622 -26.97 -41.55 -27.94
CA CYS A 622 -27.20 -41.72 -29.38
C CYS A 622 -26.01 -42.41 -30.09
N LEU A 623 -24.77 -42.04 -29.76
CA LEU A 623 -23.56 -42.61 -30.36
C LEU A 623 -23.35 -44.08 -29.97
N TYR A 624 -23.75 -44.50 -28.76
CA TYR A 624 -23.68 -45.90 -28.33
C TYR A 624 -24.55 -46.82 -29.21
N ILE A 625 -25.67 -46.32 -29.73
CA ILE A 625 -26.53 -47.03 -30.69
C ILE A 625 -25.89 -47.08 -32.08
N TYR A 626 -25.14 -46.05 -32.48
CA TYR A 626 -24.57 -45.92 -33.83
C TYR A 626 -23.23 -46.67 -34.03
N SER A 627 -22.49 -46.95 -32.96
CA SER A 627 -21.13 -47.53 -33.03
C SER A 627 -21.05 -48.96 -33.61
N ARG A 628 -22.18 -49.66 -33.81
CA ARG A 628 -22.20 -51.09 -34.18
C ARG A 628 -22.02 -51.39 -35.69
N LYS A 629 -21.08 -50.72 -36.39
CA LYS A 629 -20.68 -51.06 -37.77
C LYS A 629 -19.35 -50.43 -38.24
N GLY A 630 -18.25 -51.21 -38.23
CA GLY A 630 -16.99 -50.97 -38.97
C GLY A 630 -16.11 -49.78 -38.53
N GLY A 631 -14.80 -49.73 -38.81
CA GLY A 631 -13.90 -50.81 -39.27
C GLY A 631 -12.72 -50.32 -40.15
N THR A 632 -11.48 -50.41 -39.64
CA THR A 632 -10.17 -50.14 -40.34
C THR A 632 -9.96 -48.70 -40.88
N SER A 633 -8.76 -48.16 -41.10
CA SER A 633 -7.35 -48.59 -40.91
C SER A 633 -6.42 -47.35 -40.73
N ALA A 634 -5.12 -47.55 -40.47
CA ALA A 634 -4.13 -46.50 -40.14
C ALA A 634 -3.30 -45.98 -41.35
N LEU A 635 -2.35 -45.05 -41.08
CA LEU A 635 -1.20 -44.50 -41.87
C LEU A 635 -1.17 -42.95 -41.80
N GLU A 636 -0.06 -42.19 -41.90
CA GLU A 636 1.35 -42.39 -41.47
C GLU A 636 2.16 -41.08 -41.64
N TYR A 637 3.27 -40.88 -40.87
CA TYR A 637 4.39 -39.92 -41.09
C TYR A 637 4.07 -38.40 -41.26
N GLY A 638 5.01 -37.45 -41.07
CA GLY A 638 6.40 -37.53 -40.60
C GLY A 638 7.08 -36.15 -40.52
N SER A 639 8.19 -36.01 -39.79
CA SER A 639 8.83 -34.72 -39.46
C SER A 639 10.02 -34.31 -40.36
N LYS A 640 10.24 -32.99 -40.57
CA LYS A 640 11.53 -32.31 -40.86
C LYS A 640 11.33 -30.76 -40.96
N SER A 641 12.32 -29.84 -40.88
CA SER A 641 13.66 -29.84 -40.23
C SER A 641 14.48 -28.55 -40.54
N LEU A 642 14.95 -27.83 -39.49
CA LEU A 642 16.19 -27.00 -39.40
C LEU A 642 16.40 -25.68 -40.21
N ARG A 643 16.59 -24.59 -39.44
CA ARG A 643 17.68 -23.56 -39.46
C ARG A 643 17.97 -22.64 -40.68
N LYS A 644 17.97 -21.33 -40.39
CA LYS A 644 19.10 -20.33 -40.44
C LYS A 644 18.70 -19.17 -39.49
N LEU A 645 19.54 -18.53 -38.65
CA LEU A 645 20.65 -17.57 -38.87
C LEU A 645 20.28 -16.36 -39.76
N GLY A 646 20.47 -15.08 -39.37
CA GLY A 646 20.89 -14.49 -38.08
C GLY A 646 21.84 -13.28 -38.23
N SER A 647 21.71 -12.26 -37.35
CA SER A 647 22.41 -10.94 -37.37
C SER A 647 21.92 -9.97 -38.49
N SER A 648 22.13 -8.65 -38.45
CA SER A 648 23.05 -7.80 -37.63
C SER A 648 22.68 -6.29 -37.58
N TYR A 649 23.06 -5.59 -36.48
CA TYR A 649 23.35 -4.14 -36.29
C TYR A 649 22.37 -3.05 -36.80
N LEU A 650 21.88 -2.08 -36.01
CA LEU A 650 22.47 -1.00 -35.18
C LEU A 650 22.99 0.25 -35.94
N GLY A 651 22.31 1.39 -35.76
CA GLY A 651 22.90 2.75 -35.79
C GLY A 651 22.12 3.84 -36.54
N GLY A 652 21.79 4.97 -35.86
CA GLY A 652 21.68 6.31 -36.48
C GLY A 652 20.33 7.05 -36.45
N GLU A 653 20.11 7.83 -35.37
CA GLU A 653 19.46 9.17 -35.28
C GLU A 653 18.04 9.47 -35.86
N ASP A 654 17.49 10.62 -35.44
CA ASP A 654 16.09 11.06 -35.59
C ASP A 654 15.57 11.22 -37.03
N ASP A 655 14.31 10.83 -37.24
CA ASP A 655 13.23 11.79 -37.57
C ASP A 655 11.87 11.19 -37.19
N GLY A 656 10.88 12.03 -36.86
CA GLY A 656 9.60 11.58 -36.28
C GLY A 656 8.40 11.66 -37.23
N ASP A 657 7.69 10.54 -37.45
CA ASP A 657 6.28 10.53 -37.91
C ASP A 657 5.58 9.13 -37.87
N GLU A 658 6.31 7.99 -37.82
CA GLU A 658 5.73 6.65 -38.11
C GLU A 658 4.89 5.96 -37.01
N ALA A 659 4.73 6.54 -35.81
CA ALA A 659 4.13 5.83 -34.67
C ALA A 659 2.64 5.47 -34.85
N SER A 660 1.95 6.10 -35.79
CA SER A 660 0.54 5.84 -36.15
C SER A 660 0.32 4.48 -36.83
N ASN A 661 1.34 3.93 -37.52
CA ASN A 661 1.19 2.71 -38.33
C ASN A 661 1.09 1.41 -37.49
N LYS A 662 1.70 1.37 -36.30
CA LYS A 662 1.71 0.14 -35.47
C LYS A 662 0.33 -0.26 -34.92
N LEU A 663 -0.64 0.65 -34.89
CA LEU A 663 -2.01 0.36 -34.42
C LEU A 663 -2.74 -0.64 -35.36
N GLY A 664 -2.42 -0.62 -36.67
CA GLY A 664 -3.12 -1.41 -37.68
C GLY A 664 -2.84 -2.92 -37.66
N GLU A 665 -1.67 -3.36 -37.19
CA GLU A 665 -1.22 -4.75 -37.36
C GLU A 665 -1.90 -5.75 -36.40
N ASP A 666 -2.13 -5.39 -35.13
CA ASP A 666 -2.80 -6.28 -34.14
C ASP A 666 -4.34 -6.34 -34.30
N LEU A 667 -4.90 -5.63 -35.29
CA LEU A 667 -6.35 -5.59 -35.57
C LEU A 667 -6.80 -6.60 -36.65
N GLN A 668 -5.87 -7.18 -37.41
CA GLN A 668 -6.21 -7.83 -38.69
C GLN A 668 -6.34 -9.37 -38.62
N ASP A 669 -5.94 -9.97 -37.52
CA ASP A 669 -5.75 -11.42 -37.38
C ASP A 669 -6.63 -12.05 -36.27
N GLY A 670 -7.07 -13.30 -36.48
CA GLY A 670 -8.30 -13.80 -35.83
C GLY A 670 -8.34 -15.28 -35.42
N VAL A 671 -7.63 -15.65 -34.35
CA VAL A 671 -7.66 -16.98 -33.70
C VAL A 671 -8.45 -16.99 -32.38
N MET A 672 -9.18 -18.08 -32.09
CA MET A 672 -9.86 -18.28 -30.80
C MET A 672 -8.88 -18.59 -29.66
N LEU A 673 -8.86 -17.73 -28.65
CA LEU A 673 -8.16 -17.97 -27.38
C LEU A 673 -8.77 -19.13 -26.56
N LYS A 674 -7.91 -19.89 -25.88
CA LYS A 674 -8.27 -21.04 -25.04
C LYS A 674 -8.54 -20.64 -23.58
N SER A 675 -9.13 -21.54 -22.81
CA SER A 675 -9.50 -21.33 -21.41
C SER A 675 -8.30 -21.14 -20.48
N ILE A 676 -8.42 -20.19 -19.54
CA ILE A 676 -7.50 -19.98 -18.42
C ILE A 676 -7.59 -21.20 -17.46
N PRO A 677 -6.48 -21.78 -16.99
CA PRO A 677 -6.46 -22.90 -16.05
C PRO A 677 -6.89 -22.50 -14.63
N VAL A 678 -7.04 -23.48 -13.72
CA VAL A 678 -7.39 -23.29 -12.30
C VAL A 678 -6.22 -23.77 -11.44
N CYS A 679 -5.95 -23.12 -10.31
CA CYS A 679 -4.90 -23.49 -9.37
C CYS A 679 -5.36 -24.56 -8.36
N ASP A 680 -4.42 -25.24 -7.69
CA ASP A 680 -4.72 -26.36 -6.78
C ASP A 680 -5.55 -25.97 -5.53
N ASP A 681 -6.09 -26.95 -4.77
CA ASP A 681 -6.91 -26.64 -3.57
C ASP A 681 -6.07 -26.30 -2.32
N GLY A 682 -4.85 -26.83 -2.21
CA GLY A 682 -3.83 -26.26 -1.30
C GLY A 682 -3.58 -24.80 -1.66
N HIS A 683 -3.85 -24.49 -2.91
CA HIS A 683 -3.91 -23.17 -3.47
C HIS A 683 -5.29 -22.46 -3.22
N SER A 684 -5.80 -22.63 -1.97
CA SER A 684 -6.74 -21.74 -1.24
C SER A 684 -6.29 -21.07 0.12
N GLU A 685 -5.19 -21.49 0.81
CA GLU A 685 -4.24 -20.54 1.47
C GLU A 685 -2.72 -20.62 1.00
N LEU A 686 -2.09 -20.16 -0.15
CA LEU A 686 -2.32 -18.97 -2.82
C LEU A 686 -2.93 -17.44 -3.19
N ILE A 687 -2.94 -16.35 -2.34
CA ILE A 687 -1.47 -13.86 -2.02
C ILE A 687 0.13 -13.60 -2.31
N PRO A 688 0.64 -13.35 -3.52
CA PRO A 688 2.03 -13.39 -3.88
C PRO A 688 2.48 -11.99 -3.90
N CYS A 689 2.34 -11.46 -2.70
CA CYS A 689 3.29 -10.53 -2.27
C CYS A 689 4.04 -11.15 -1.08
N LEU A 690 3.65 -12.38 -0.66
CA LEU A 690 3.62 -12.70 0.74
C LEU A 690 3.77 -14.16 1.18
N ASP A 691 3.82 -15.17 0.31
CA ASP A 691 4.36 -16.49 0.70
C ASP A 691 5.87 -16.48 1.06
N ARG A 692 6.20 -16.69 2.35
CA ARG A 692 7.56 -16.99 2.88
C ARG A 692 8.29 -18.06 2.10
N ASN A 693 7.58 -18.95 1.41
CA ASN A 693 8.23 -20.00 0.65
C ASN A 693 9.18 -19.41 -0.42
N LEU A 694 9.05 -18.14 -0.84
CA LEU A 694 10.10 -17.51 -1.64
C LEU A 694 11.37 -17.32 -0.85
N ILE A 695 11.17 -16.75 0.33
CA ILE A 695 12.19 -16.25 1.23
C ILE A 695 13.22 -17.34 1.53
N TYR A 696 12.82 -18.61 1.43
CA TYR A 696 13.72 -19.76 1.55
C TYR A 696 14.32 -20.31 0.24
N GLN A 697 13.77 -19.99 -0.94
CA GLN A 697 14.01 -20.73 -2.19
C GLN A 697 14.91 -20.03 -3.21
N THR A 698 14.65 -18.75 -3.49
CA THR A 698 15.68 -17.87 -4.05
C THR A 698 16.65 -17.37 -2.95
N ARG A 699 16.27 -17.56 -1.68
CA ARG A 699 17.01 -17.37 -0.40
C ARG A 699 17.23 -15.90 0.00
N LEU A 700 16.31 -15.23 0.68
CA LEU A 700 16.42 -13.79 0.99
C LEU A 700 17.37 -13.57 2.20
N LYS A 701 18.36 -12.66 2.11
CA LYS A 701 19.33 -12.28 3.19
C LYS A 701 18.76 -11.32 4.22
N LEU A 702 17.62 -11.66 4.79
CA LEU A 702 16.79 -10.88 5.72
C LEU A 702 17.63 -10.59 6.99
N ASP A 703 17.68 -9.35 7.49
CA ASP A 703 18.45 -8.99 8.71
C ASP A 703 17.47 -8.80 9.83
N LEU A 704 17.62 -9.62 10.84
CA LEU A 704 16.49 -9.96 11.65
C LEU A 704 16.42 -9.09 12.94
N SER A 705 16.50 -7.75 12.81
CA SER A 705 16.21 -6.76 13.88
C SER A 705 15.14 -5.61 13.70
N LEU A 706 14.64 -5.22 12.50
CA LEU A 706 13.68 -4.07 12.28
C LEU A 706 12.27 -4.25 11.55
N MET A 707 11.95 -5.34 10.78
CA MET A 707 10.74 -6.16 10.42
C MET A 707 10.11 -6.40 9.00
N GLU A 708 10.50 -7.50 8.28
CA GLU A 708 10.18 -7.84 6.85
C GLU A 708 9.76 -9.23 6.45
N HIS A 709 10.29 -10.29 7.05
CA HIS A 709 10.36 -11.52 6.28
C HIS A 709 8.98 -12.25 6.06
N TYR A 710 7.84 -11.57 6.26
CA TYR A 710 6.55 -11.73 5.56
C TYR A 710 5.78 -10.40 5.30
N GLU A 711 6.49 -9.43 4.71
CA GLU A 711 6.20 -8.00 4.55
C GLU A 711 6.31 -7.75 3.03
N ARG A 712 5.25 -7.30 2.34
CA ARG A 712 4.99 -7.65 0.91
C ARG A 712 6.06 -7.49 -0.14
N HIS A 713 6.89 -8.47 -0.38
CA HIS A 713 7.58 -8.54 -1.67
C HIS A 713 6.57 -9.00 -2.81
N CYS A 714 6.78 -9.36 -4.10
CA CYS A 714 5.79 -10.02 -5.03
C CYS A 714 6.47 -10.72 -6.22
N PRO A 715 6.03 -11.91 -6.68
CA PRO A 715 6.86 -12.83 -7.42
C PRO A 715 7.51 -12.31 -8.67
N VAL A 716 8.70 -12.88 -8.85
CA VAL A 716 9.56 -12.48 -9.94
C VAL A 716 9.41 -13.28 -11.21
N PRO A 717 9.48 -12.57 -12.33
CA PRO A 717 9.13 -12.99 -13.68
C PRO A 717 9.06 -14.46 -14.34
N GLU A 718 9.26 -15.69 -13.76
CA GLU A 718 9.19 -17.04 -14.53
C GLU A 718 8.70 -18.42 -13.86
N ARG A 719 7.67 -18.54 -12.97
CA ARG A 719 6.93 -19.79 -12.55
C ARG A 719 5.42 -19.79 -11.93
N ARG A 720 4.45 -18.89 -12.27
CA ARG A 720 3.07 -18.37 -11.76
C ARG A 720 1.87 -19.29 -12.07
N PHE A 721 0.85 -18.95 -11.28
CA PHE A 721 -0.61 -19.02 -11.33
C PHE A 721 -1.19 -17.97 -12.28
N ASN A 722 -0.93 -18.17 -13.56
CA ASN A 722 -1.76 -17.65 -14.64
C ASN A 722 -3.05 -18.51 -14.70
N CYS A 723 -3.66 -18.68 -13.52
CA CYS A 723 -4.76 -19.58 -13.23
C CYS A 723 -5.72 -19.00 -12.18
N LEU A 724 -6.97 -19.37 -12.31
CA LEU A 724 -8.09 -18.99 -11.45
C LEU A 724 -7.93 -19.57 -10.04
N ILE A 725 -8.26 -18.82 -8.98
CA ILE A 725 -7.96 -19.17 -7.59
C ILE A 725 -9.16 -19.69 -6.82
N PRO A 726 -9.12 -20.95 -6.34
CA PRO A 726 -10.26 -21.51 -5.64
C PRO A 726 -10.50 -20.79 -4.30
N PRO A 727 -11.76 -20.37 -4.02
CA PRO A 727 -12.13 -19.99 -2.66
C PRO A 727 -12.05 -21.23 -1.73
N PRO A 728 -11.86 -21.04 -0.41
CA PRO A 728 -11.66 -22.15 0.53
C PRO A 728 -12.75 -23.23 0.47
N PRO A 729 -12.41 -24.52 0.67
CA PRO A 729 -13.39 -25.60 0.72
C PRO A 729 -14.53 -25.31 1.71
N GLY A 730 -15.77 -25.33 1.23
CA GLY A 730 -16.96 -25.02 2.05
C GLY A 730 -17.34 -23.54 2.15
N TYR A 731 -16.68 -22.64 1.42
CA TYR A 731 -16.96 -21.18 1.44
C TYR A 731 -18.44 -20.83 1.23
N LYS A 732 -18.99 -20.01 2.14
CA LYS A 732 -20.38 -19.51 2.14
C LYS A 732 -20.41 -18.03 1.73
N VAL A 733 -21.54 -17.56 1.18
CA VAL A 733 -21.74 -16.13 0.90
C VAL A 733 -21.68 -15.32 2.20
N PRO A 734 -20.97 -14.17 2.23
CA PRO A 734 -20.83 -13.33 3.42
C PRO A 734 -22.15 -12.95 4.10
N ILE A 735 -22.11 -12.80 5.42
CA ILE A 735 -23.23 -12.24 6.18
C ILE A 735 -23.40 -10.76 5.80
N LYS A 736 -24.65 -10.28 5.74
CA LYS A 736 -24.96 -8.91 5.33
C LYS A 736 -24.77 -7.90 6.46
N TRP A 737 -24.37 -6.68 6.08
CA TRP A 737 -24.32 -5.52 6.97
C TRP A 737 -25.74 -5.14 7.45
N PRO A 738 -25.93 -4.61 8.67
CA PRO A 738 -24.95 -4.43 9.75
C PRO A 738 -24.77 -5.66 10.63
N LYS A 739 -25.59 -6.72 10.51
CA LYS A 739 -25.46 -7.92 11.37
C LYS A 739 -24.10 -8.59 11.29
N SER A 740 -23.49 -8.53 10.12
CA SER A 740 -22.15 -9.06 9.94
C SER A 740 -21.14 -8.38 10.87
N ARG A 741 -21.33 -7.10 11.23
CA ARG A 741 -20.49 -6.37 12.20
C ARG A 741 -20.19 -7.16 13.47
N ASP A 742 -21.06 -8.09 13.90
CA ASP A 742 -20.92 -8.81 15.17
C ASP A 742 -20.90 -10.35 15.04
N VAL A 743 -21.09 -10.94 13.85
CA VAL A 743 -21.11 -12.41 13.61
C VAL A 743 -20.67 -12.79 12.18
N VAL A 744 -20.02 -13.95 12.03
CA VAL A 744 -19.50 -14.48 10.73
C VAL A 744 -19.57 -16.01 10.60
N TRP A 745 -19.35 -16.53 9.39
CA TRP A 745 -19.24 -17.97 9.11
C TRP A 745 -17.86 -18.55 9.42
N LYS A 746 -17.83 -19.78 9.92
CA LYS A 746 -16.61 -20.55 10.23
C LYS A 746 -16.00 -21.28 9.04
N GLU A 747 -16.74 -21.59 7.98
CA GLU A 747 -16.15 -22.24 6.78
C GLU A 747 -15.55 -21.23 5.79
N ASN A 748 -15.71 -19.94 6.08
CA ASN A 748 -15.01 -18.87 5.36
C ASN A 748 -13.58 -18.65 5.93
N ILE A 749 -13.21 -19.52 6.89
CA ILE A 749 -12.03 -19.55 7.75
C ILE A 749 -11.25 -20.87 7.54
N PRO A 750 -10.23 -20.88 6.70
CA PRO A 750 -9.08 -21.72 6.98
C PRO A 750 -8.36 -21.22 8.25
N HIS A 751 -7.89 -22.14 9.09
CA HIS A 751 -7.23 -21.91 10.38
C HIS A 751 -8.09 -21.16 11.43
N THR A 752 -8.67 -21.92 12.37
CA THR A 752 -9.45 -21.40 13.52
C THR A 752 -8.72 -21.51 14.87
N HIS A 753 -7.44 -21.90 14.93
CA HIS A 753 -6.78 -22.34 16.17
C HIS A 753 -6.94 -21.37 17.35
N LEU A 754 -6.61 -20.09 17.16
CA LEU A 754 -6.71 -19.12 18.24
C LEU A 754 -8.15 -18.79 18.66
N ALA A 755 -9.14 -19.25 17.90
CA ALA A 755 -10.52 -19.22 18.37
C ALA A 755 -10.78 -20.01 19.64
N SER A 756 -9.83 -20.90 19.97
CA SER A 756 -9.72 -21.59 21.25
C SER A 756 -8.87 -20.80 22.27
N GLU A 757 -7.74 -20.21 21.84
CA GLU A 757 -6.68 -19.75 22.77
C GLU A 757 -6.94 -18.40 23.45
N LYS A 758 -7.93 -17.60 23.00
CA LYS A 758 -8.27 -16.29 23.61
C LYS A 758 -9.78 -16.11 23.85
N SER A 759 -10.50 -17.22 24.03
CA SER A 759 -11.92 -17.21 24.35
C SER A 759 -12.23 -16.65 25.75
N ASP A 760 -11.25 -16.64 26.65
CA ASP A 760 -11.31 -16.14 28.03
C ASP A 760 -11.35 -14.60 28.11
N GLN A 761 -10.69 -13.89 27.20
CA GLN A 761 -10.51 -12.43 27.28
C GLN A 761 -11.74 -11.62 26.83
N ASN A 762 -12.90 -12.28 26.66
CA ASN A 762 -14.12 -11.74 26.01
C ASN A 762 -13.84 -11.06 24.67
N TRP A 763 -12.85 -11.60 24.00
CA TRP A 763 -12.60 -11.30 22.63
C TRP A 763 -13.75 -11.89 21.84
N MET A 764 -13.89 -13.20 21.95
CA MET A 764 -14.55 -13.98 20.92
C MET A 764 -15.21 -15.23 21.47
N VAL A 765 -16.15 -15.75 20.69
CA VAL A 765 -16.74 -17.05 20.98
C VAL A 765 -16.97 -17.79 19.67
N VAL A 766 -16.42 -19.01 19.55
CA VAL A 766 -16.84 -19.97 18.52
C VAL A 766 -18.18 -20.56 18.95
N LYS A 767 -19.19 -20.50 18.08
CA LYS A 767 -20.48 -21.15 18.31
C LYS A 767 -20.90 -21.92 17.06
N GLY A 768 -20.62 -23.22 17.04
CA GLY A 768 -20.94 -24.10 15.92
C GLY A 768 -20.20 -23.69 14.64
N ASP A 769 -20.96 -23.35 13.60
CA ASP A 769 -20.43 -22.93 12.29
C ASP A 769 -20.18 -21.42 12.18
N LYS A 770 -20.07 -20.71 13.31
CA LYS A 770 -19.91 -19.24 13.39
C LYS A 770 -18.92 -18.81 14.46
N ILE A 771 -18.44 -17.57 14.34
CA ILE A 771 -17.66 -16.87 15.36
C ILE A 771 -18.34 -15.53 15.67
N GLU A 772 -18.34 -15.11 16.94
CA GLU A 772 -18.99 -13.90 17.46
C GLU A 772 -17.99 -12.88 18.03
N PHE A 773 -18.41 -11.61 18.09
CA PHE A 773 -17.55 -10.45 18.40
C PHE A 773 -18.04 -9.54 19.54
N PRO A 774 -18.03 -10.01 20.81
CA PRO A 774 -18.50 -9.25 21.98
C PRO A 774 -17.73 -7.96 22.36
N GLY A 775 -16.74 -7.53 21.58
CA GLY A 775 -16.13 -6.20 21.73
C GLY A 775 -15.15 -5.99 22.89
N GLY A 776 -14.57 -7.05 23.47
CA GLY A 776 -13.47 -6.94 24.45
C GLY A 776 -12.09 -6.79 23.81
N GLY A 777 -11.11 -6.28 24.58
CA GLY A 777 -9.70 -6.10 24.24
C GLY A 777 -8.83 -6.26 25.51
N THR A 778 -7.51 -6.54 25.45
CA THR A 778 -6.69 -6.74 26.69
C THR A 778 -6.50 -5.47 27.53
N HIS A 779 -7.07 -4.33 27.13
CA HIS A 779 -7.27 -3.20 28.04
C HIS A 779 -8.70 -2.67 28.15
N PHE A 780 -9.64 -3.27 27.43
CA PHE A 780 -11.06 -3.05 27.64
C PHE A 780 -11.78 -4.39 27.68
N HIS A 781 -11.37 -5.25 28.64
CA HIS A 781 -12.04 -6.52 28.94
C HIS A 781 -13.56 -6.36 29.18
N TYR A 782 -14.00 -5.13 29.48
CA TYR A 782 -15.40 -4.76 29.75
C TYR A 782 -16.14 -4.13 28.55
N GLY A 783 -15.49 -3.95 27.39
CA GLY A 783 -16.10 -3.42 26.17
C GLY A 783 -15.47 -2.12 25.65
N ALA A 784 -15.27 -2.05 24.32
CA ALA A 784 -14.68 -0.88 23.66
C ALA A 784 -15.56 0.38 23.73
N ASP A 785 -16.89 0.22 23.82
CA ASP A 785 -17.87 1.30 24.04
C ASP A 785 -17.50 2.20 25.22
N LYS A 786 -17.19 1.59 26.37
CA LYS A 786 -16.85 2.32 27.61
C LYS A 786 -15.48 2.96 27.52
N TYR A 787 -14.56 2.33 26.79
CA TYR A 787 -13.23 2.86 26.56
C TYR A 787 -13.30 4.14 25.69
N ILE A 788 -14.06 4.11 24.58
CA ILE A 788 -14.39 5.28 23.75
C ILE A 788 -14.99 6.42 24.58
N ALA A 789 -15.98 6.14 25.43
CA ALA A 789 -16.61 7.15 26.27
C ALA A 789 -15.65 7.73 27.33
N ALA A 790 -14.79 6.89 27.94
CA ALA A 790 -13.80 7.32 28.91
C ALA A 790 -12.74 8.25 28.31
N ILE A 791 -12.40 8.06 27.03
CA ILE A 791 -11.58 9.01 26.28
C ILE A 791 -12.25 10.37 26.20
N ALA A 792 -13.46 10.42 25.64
CA ALA A 792 -14.16 11.69 25.42
C ALA A 792 -14.40 12.44 26.74
N ASN A 793 -14.65 11.72 27.84
CA ASN A 793 -14.75 12.31 29.17
C ASN A 793 -13.47 13.03 29.59
N MET A 794 -12.31 12.41 29.39
CA MET A 794 -11.02 12.99 29.76
C MET A 794 -10.67 14.21 28.89
N LEU A 795 -11.10 14.21 27.62
CA LEU A 795 -11.03 15.37 26.71
C LEU A 795 -11.91 16.55 27.12
N ASN A 796 -12.76 16.40 28.15
CA ASN A 796 -13.86 17.31 28.49
C ASN A 796 -14.79 17.59 27.29
N PHE A 797 -15.00 16.58 26.45
CA PHE A 797 -15.86 16.70 25.28
C PHE A 797 -17.34 16.78 25.63
N PRO A 798 -18.14 17.53 24.83
CA PRO A 798 -19.59 17.50 24.92
C PRO A 798 -20.12 16.06 24.95
N GLU A 799 -20.97 15.77 25.93
CA GLU A 799 -21.73 14.52 26.08
C GLU A 799 -20.87 13.25 26.22
N ASN A 800 -19.54 13.36 26.35
CA ASN A 800 -18.58 12.27 26.17
C ASN A 800 -18.71 11.59 24.79
N ILE A 801 -19.15 12.35 23.78
CA ILE A 801 -19.19 11.89 22.40
C ILE A 801 -17.85 12.21 21.75
N LEU A 802 -17.14 11.16 21.36
CA LEU A 802 -15.78 11.29 20.88
C LEU A 802 -15.66 12.05 19.55
N ASN A 803 -16.79 12.29 18.86
CA ASN A 803 -16.92 12.94 17.55
C ASN A 803 -16.75 14.48 17.55
N ASN A 804 -16.86 15.14 18.70
CA ASN A 804 -16.65 16.59 18.87
C ASN A 804 -17.30 17.48 17.78
N GLY A 805 -18.55 17.19 17.43
CA GLY A 805 -19.32 17.98 16.45
C GLY A 805 -18.71 17.97 15.04
N GLY A 806 -18.31 16.79 14.55
CA GLY A 806 -17.72 16.61 13.22
C GLY A 806 -16.27 17.10 13.09
N ARG A 807 -15.67 17.59 14.19
CA ARG A 807 -14.23 17.84 14.30
C ARG A 807 -13.44 16.57 14.62
N VAL A 808 -14.15 15.50 14.97
CA VAL A 808 -13.66 14.14 15.16
C VAL A 808 -14.51 13.16 14.31
N ARG A 809 -14.38 13.17 12.98
CA ARG A 809 -15.08 12.26 12.06
C ARG A 809 -14.32 11.00 11.77
N THR A 810 -13.27 11.03 10.96
CA THR A 810 -12.70 9.76 10.49
C THR A 810 -11.89 9.18 11.68
N VAL A 811 -11.57 7.89 11.74
CA VAL A 811 -10.92 7.37 12.95
C VAL A 811 -10.01 6.21 12.67
N LEU A 812 -9.01 6.05 13.52
CA LEU A 812 -8.07 4.96 13.40
C LEU A 812 -7.78 4.21 14.73
N ASP A 813 -7.26 2.95 14.61
CA ASP A 813 -7.28 1.72 15.46
C ASP A 813 -6.18 0.72 14.96
N VAL A 814 -5.23 0.23 15.77
CA VAL A 814 -4.03 -0.53 15.35
C VAL A 814 -3.67 -1.67 16.32
N GLY A 815 -2.60 -2.46 16.07
CA GLY A 815 -2.23 -3.77 16.67
C GLY A 815 -3.14 -4.48 17.69
N CYS A 816 -3.49 -5.76 17.57
CA CYS A 816 -4.63 -6.38 18.31
C CYS A 816 -4.97 -7.75 17.81
N GLY A 817 -6.10 -8.36 18.21
CA GLY A 817 -6.71 -9.36 17.36
C GLY A 817 -8.16 -9.68 17.47
N VAL A 818 -8.92 -8.73 17.97
CA VAL A 818 -10.34 -8.77 18.27
C VAL A 818 -11.39 -8.69 17.08
N ALA A 819 -12.61 -8.11 17.00
CA ALA A 819 -12.94 -6.66 17.02
C ALA A 819 -14.10 -6.10 17.80
N SER A 820 -13.96 -4.78 17.97
CA SER A 820 -14.42 -3.98 19.09
C SER A 820 -14.36 -2.48 18.77
N PHE A 821 -13.29 -1.74 19.09
CA PHE A 821 -13.22 -0.28 19.05
C PHE A 821 -13.63 0.31 17.69
N GLY A 822 -13.34 -0.26 16.51
CA GLY A 822 -13.93 0.22 15.23
C GLY A 822 -15.14 -0.51 14.71
N GLY A 823 -15.42 -1.71 15.18
CA GLY A 823 -16.82 -2.17 15.18
C GLY A 823 -17.75 -1.16 15.89
N TYR A 824 -17.25 -0.42 16.88
CA TYR A 824 -18.07 0.34 17.82
C TYR A 824 -18.07 1.85 17.57
N LEU A 825 -16.98 2.46 17.11
CA LEU A 825 -16.94 3.90 16.83
C LEU A 825 -17.87 4.34 15.70
N LEU A 826 -18.22 3.43 14.79
CA LEU A 826 -19.16 3.67 13.69
C LEU A 826 -20.51 4.24 14.13
N SER A 827 -20.89 3.97 15.37
CA SER A 827 -22.11 4.47 16.01
C SER A 827 -22.13 5.99 16.16
N SER A 828 -20.95 6.64 16.19
CA SER A 828 -20.78 8.08 16.47
C SER A 828 -20.44 8.88 15.21
N ASP A 829 -20.84 8.38 14.03
CA ASP A 829 -20.33 8.80 12.71
C ASP A 829 -18.79 8.89 12.67
N MET A 830 -18.18 8.06 13.51
CA MET A 830 -16.76 7.99 13.74
C MET A 830 -16.29 6.74 13.04
N ILE A 831 -15.75 6.93 11.84
CA ILE A 831 -15.65 5.83 10.89
C ILE A 831 -14.26 5.21 10.90
N ALA A 832 -14.33 3.90 11.16
CA ALA A 832 -13.60 3.29 12.24
C ALA A 832 -13.56 1.79 12.00
N MET A 833 -12.40 1.22 12.01
CA MET A 833 -11.81 0.88 10.73
C MET A 833 -11.21 -0.61 10.89
N SER A 834 -10.45 -1.28 10.01
CA SER A 834 -9.72 -2.58 10.07
C SER A 834 -8.23 -2.92 9.49
N LEU A 835 -7.09 -3.25 10.23
CA LEU A 835 -5.56 -3.43 9.91
C LEU A 835 -4.58 -3.84 11.10
N ALA A 836 -3.59 -4.81 11.04
CA ALA A 836 -2.33 -5.22 11.86
C ALA A 836 -1.86 -6.73 11.87
N PRO A 837 -0.71 -7.20 12.43
CA PRO A 837 -0.12 -8.49 12.01
C PRO A 837 -0.77 -9.90 11.96
N ASN A 838 -0.97 -10.44 10.74
CA ASN A 838 -0.86 -11.87 10.39
C ASN A 838 0.57 -12.32 10.72
N ASP A 839 0.75 -13.13 11.78
CA ASP A 839 2.11 -13.24 12.32
C ASP A 839 2.54 -14.32 13.41
N VAL A 840 1.92 -14.94 14.45
CA VAL A 840 2.25 -16.42 14.79
C VAL A 840 0.95 -17.23 14.74
N HIS A 841 -0.17 -16.62 15.07
CA HIS A 841 -1.41 -17.34 15.37
C HIS A 841 -2.17 -17.92 14.15
N GLN A 842 -1.41 -18.33 13.15
CA GLN A 842 -1.82 -18.49 11.78
C GLN A 842 -2.51 -17.27 11.24
N ASN A 843 -2.82 -17.34 9.95
CA ASN A 843 -2.95 -16.13 9.20
C ASN A 843 -4.04 -15.28 9.82
N GLN A 844 -3.64 -14.10 10.26
CA GLN A 844 -4.37 -13.35 11.25
C GLN A 844 -5.86 -13.23 10.95
N ILE A 845 -6.26 -12.88 9.72
CA ILE A 845 -7.08 -11.70 9.60
C ILE A 845 -8.39 -11.69 8.73
N GLN A 846 -9.23 -12.73 8.65
CA GLN A 846 -10.22 -12.99 7.56
C GLN A 846 -11.63 -12.40 7.70
N PHE A 847 -12.56 -13.02 8.39
CA PHE A 847 -13.98 -12.92 8.23
C PHE A 847 -14.61 -11.56 8.54
N ALA A 848 -13.88 -10.54 8.96
CA ALA A 848 -14.49 -9.23 9.23
C ALA A 848 -14.58 -8.33 8.02
N LEU A 849 -14.05 -8.88 6.95
CA LEU A 849 -14.46 -8.61 5.60
C LEU A 849 -15.77 -9.31 5.22
N GLU A 850 -16.12 -10.36 5.93
CA GLU A 850 -17.53 -10.76 6.08
C GLU A 850 -18.24 -9.76 7.03
N ARG A 851 -17.65 -9.35 8.17
CA ARG A 851 -18.22 -8.35 9.12
C ARG A 851 -18.45 -6.95 8.55
N GLY A 852 -17.82 -6.60 7.43
CA GLY A 852 -17.87 -5.25 6.86
C GLY A 852 -17.37 -4.13 7.76
N ILE A 853 -16.35 -4.41 8.59
CA ILE A 853 -15.57 -3.38 9.31
C ILE A 853 -14.19 -3.39 8.63
N PRO A 854 -13.92 -2.54 7.62
CA PRO A 854 -12.77 -2.54 6.69
C PRO A 854 -11.33 -3.21 6.71
N ALA A 855 -10.34 -2.99 5.82
CA ALA A 855 -9.05 -3.74 5.79
C ALA A 855 -7.80 -2.98 5.25
N TYR A 856 -6.57 -2.86 5.79
CA TYR A 856 -5.35 -3.13 4.95
C TYR A 856 -4.38 -4.14 5.58
N LEU A 857 -3.51 -4.63 4.71
CA LEU A 857 -2.29 -5.40 4.89
C LEU A 857 -0.98 -4.66 4.34
N GLY A 858 -0.40 -3.56 4.97
CA GLY A 858 1.05 -3.04 5.22
C GLY A 858 1.65 -2.13 6.46
N VAL A 859 2.12 -2.47 7.70
CA VAL A 859 1.98 -1.85 9.08
C VAL A 859 2.82 -0.70 9.77
N LEU A 860 3.93 -0.78 10.52
CA LEU A 860 4.91 0.31 10.74
C LEU A 860 6.36 -0.17 10.45
N GLY A 861 6.69 -0.49 9.21
CA GLY A 861 8.04 -0.59 8.58
C GLY A 861 8.63 -1.91 8.05
N THR A 862 9.56 -2.14 7.12
CA THR A 862 10.62 -1.50 6.36
C THR A 862 10.17 -0.40 5.47
N LYS A 863 8.87 -0.15 5.42
CA LYS A 863 8.24 0.97 4.72
C LYS A 863 7.45 1.96 5.51
N ARG A 864 7.29 3.15 4.96
CA ARG A 864 6.05 3.89 5.11
C ARG A 864 4.83 2.83 4.98
N LEU A 865 3.66 2.98 5.54
CA LEU A 865 2.38 2.42 5.12
C LEU A 865 1.91 2.15 3.57
N PRO A 866 1.14 2.76 2.52
CA PRO A 866 0.80 4.04 1.70
C PRO A 866 -0.56 4.95 1.92
N TYR A 867 -0.60 6.35 2.08
CA TYR A 867 -1.66 7.41 2.50
C TYR A 867 -1.28 8.91 2.22
N PRO A 868 -2.16 9.95 2.18
CA PRO A 868 -1.84 11.32 1.76
C PRO A 868 -1.88 12.45 2.78
N SER A 869 -3.00 12.73 3.43
CA SER A 869 -3.22 13.97 4.16
C SER A 869 -4.63 14.12 4.62
N ARG A 870 -4.72 14.65 5.84
CA ARG A 870 -5.73 15.63 6.18
C ARG A 870 -7.12 14.98 6.17
N SER A 871 -7.10 13.72 6.64
CA SER A 871 -8.19 12.78 6.34
C SER A 871 -8.56 11.74 7.42
N PHE A 872 -8.31 11.93 8.71
CA PHE A 872 -9.21 11.37 9.76
C PHE A 872 -9.42 12.38 10.89
N GLU A 873 -10.26 12.07 11.90
CA GLU A 873 -10.22 12.78 13.18
C GLU A 873 -10.12 12.17 14.65
N LEU A 874 -9.99 10.86 14.99
CA LEU A 874 -9.34 10.41 16.29
C LEU A 874 -8.70 8.98 16.30
N ALA A 875 -8.00 8.61 17.36
CA ALA A 875 -7.07 7.50 17.44
C ALA A 875 -7.22 6.52 18.67
N HIS A 876 -6.31 5.54 18.95
CA HIS A 876 -6.32 4.36 19.91
C HIS A 876 -4.95 3.56 20.21
N CYS A 877 -4.89 2.33 20.80
CA CYS A 877 -3.94 1.16 20.71
C CYS A 877 -3.93 0.40 22.10
N SER A 878 -4.99 -0.17 22.67
CA SER A 878 -5.00 -1.11 23.84
C SER A 878 -3.96 -2.31 23.92
N ARG A 879 -2.66 -2.16 24.28
CA ARG A 879 -1.51 -3.17 24.23
C ARG A 879 -1.14 -3.80 22.88
N CYS A 880 0.05 -3.50 22.35
CA CYS A 880 0.53 -3.79 20.98
C CYS A 880 2.07 -4.12 20.90
N ARG A 881 2.85 -4.41 21.96
CA ARG A 881 4.37 -4.61 22.06
C ARG A 881 5.30 -3.84 21.10
N ILE A 882 4.74 -2.83 20.50
CA ILE A 882 5.31 -2.04 19.44
C ILE A 882 5.97 -0.85 20.05
N ASP A 883 6.91 -0.34 19.32
CA ASP A 883 8.11 0.05 19.97
C ASP A 883 8.14 1.60 19.80
N TRP A 884 8.10 2.33 20.92
CA TRP A 884 8.35 3.74 21.34
C TRP A 884 9.70 3.95 22.22
N LEU A 885 10.91 4.49 21.83
CA LEU A 885 12.40 4.02 21.79
C LEU A 885 13.38 3.36 20.64
N GLN A 886 13.20 3.18 19.27
CA GLN A 886 13.79 2.47 18.09
C GLN A 886 14.12 3.62 17.14
N ARG A 887 15.39 3.86 16.95
CA ARG A 887 15.98 4.62 15.87
C ARG A 887 15.81 6.19 15.94
N ASN A 888 16.00 6.83 17.09
CA ASN A 888 16.00 8.28 17.43
C ASN A 888 15.28 9.32 16.58
N GLY A 889 14.58 10.20 17.30
CA GLY A 889 13.54 10.91 16.61
C GLY A 889 12.72 9.81 15.99
N ILE A 890 12.21 9.94 14.78
CA ILE A 890 11.65 8.76 14.09
C ILE A 890 10.33 8.25 14.72
N LEU A 891 9.77 7.06 14.49
CA LEU A 891 8.88 6.27 15.37
C LEU A 891 8.00 6.92 16.48
N LEU A 892 7.48 8.13 16.25
CA LEU A 892 6.19 8.66 16.66
C LEU A 892 5.72 9.77 15.70
N LEU A 893 5.78 9.49 14.41
CA LEU A 893 5.66 10.45 13.31
C LEU A 893 5.01 9.89 12.08
N GLU A 894 4.89 8.58 12.04
CA GLU A 894 3.90 7.83 11.33
C GLU A 894 2.56 8.18 11.91
N LEU A 895 2.53 8.71 13.12
CA LEU A 895 1.39 9.42 13.60
C LEU A 895 1.70 10.89 13.56
N ASP A 896 2.82 11.45 14.04
CA ASP A 896 2.82 12.92 14.20
C ASP A 896 2.73 13.73 12.94
N ARG A 897 3.01 13.10 11.82
CA ARG A 897 2.70 13.72 10.56
C ARG A 897 1.20 13.92 10.40
N LEU A 898 0.30 13.25 11.16
CA LEU A 898 -1.04 12.69 10.85
C LEU A 898 -2.31 13.32 11.63
N LEU A 899 -2.37 13.74 12.94
CA LEU A 899 -3.54 14.40 13.72
C LEU A 899 -3.96 15.78 13.15
N ARG A 900 -4.67 16.69 13.85
CA ARG A 900 -5.42 17.81 13.24
C ARG A 900 -4.50 18.92 12.88
N PRO A 901 -5.03 20.10 12.65
CA PRO A 901 -4.74 21.09 13.67
C PRO A 901 -5.93 21.56 14.57
N GLY A 902 -6.34 20.80 15.59
CA GLY A 902 -7.71 20.77 16.17
C GLY A 902 -8.28 19.44 16.77
N GLY A 903 -7.51 18.36 17.05
CA GLY A 903 -7.99 17.07 17.64
C GLY A 903 -6.92 15.96 17.85
N TYR A 904 -7.22 14.73 18.36
CA TYR A 904 -6.61 13.90 19.48
C TYR A 904 -6.45 12.35 19.26
N PHE A 905 -5.79 11.65 20.20
CA PHE A 905 -5.57 10.18 20.40
C PHE A 905 -5.75 9.99 21.95
N ALA A 906 -6.25 8.88 22.55
CA ALA A 906 -6.23 8.56 24.01
C ALA A 906 -6.10 7.06 24.71
N TYR A 907 -4.87 6.45 24.90
CA TYR A 907 -4.04 5.29 25.52
C TYR A 907 -4.06 4.68 26.95
N SER A 908 -3.30 3.62 27.11
CA SER A 908 -2.73 3.28 28.40
C SER A 908 -1.41 2.53 28.21
N SER A 909 -0.59 2.35 29.24
CA SER A 909 0.61 1.49 29.20
C SER A 909 1.14 1.26 30.60
N PRO A 910 1.86 0.17 30.93
CA PRO A 910 2.87 0.21 31.97
C PRO A 910 3.71 1.48 31.81
N GLU A 911 4.21 1.75 30.60
CA GLU A 911 4.99 2.96 30.30
C GLU A 911 4.19 4.30 30.33
N ALA A 912 2.94 4.26 30.79
CA ALA A 912 2.09 5.41 31.11
C ALA A 912 2.02 5.69 32.61
N TYR A 913 2.18 4.66 33.45
CA TYR A 913 1.79 4.69 34.86
C TYR A 913 2.68 3.86 35.80
N ALA A 914 3.40 2.85 35.30
CA ALA A 914 4.19 1.92 36.07
C ALA A 914 5.47 2.57 36.62
N GLN A 915 6.15 1.83 37.51
CA GLN A 915 7.01 2.38 38.56
C GLN A 915 8.15 1.43 39.02
N ASP A 916 8.36 0.25 38.41
CA ASP A 916 9.58 -0.58 38.65
C ASP A 916 10.81 0.04 37.96
N GLU A 917 11.95 -0.63 37.69
CA GLU A 917 13.15 0.03 37.12
C GLU A 917 13.35 -0.09 35.60
N GLU A 918 12.56 -0.94 34.92
CA GLU A 918 12.43 -0.90 33.45
C GLU A 918 11.13 -0.18 33.02
N ASP A 919 10.11 -0.18 33.87
CA ASP A 919 9.15 0.92 33.95
C ASP A 919 9.60 2.04 34.92
N LEU A 920 10.88 2.07 35.35
CA LEU A 920 11.55 3.31 35.75
C LEU A 920 12.23 3.69 34.45
N ARG A 921 11.49 3.85 33.35
CA ARG A 921 12.08 4.40 32.14
C ARG A 921 11.47 5.71 31.66
N ILE A 922 10.30 6.29 31.97
CA ILE A 922 9.20 6.13 32.95
C ILE A 922 8.46 7.51 33.16
N TRP A 923 9.23 8.58 33.41
CA TRP A 923 8.82 10.00 33.73
C TRP A 923 9.46 11.48 33.22
N ARG A 924 10.73 12.27 33.08
CA ARG A 924 12.39 12.36 32.92
C ARG A 924 13.47 11.35 32.10
N GLU A 925 13.57 11.03 30.77
CA GLU A 925 13.46 9.71 29.97
C GLU A 925 12.28 9.21 29.04
N MET A 926 11.31 8.32 29.40
CA MET A 926 10.29 7.67 28.46
C MET A 926 8.77 8.02 28.42
N SER A 927 7.93 8.01 29.47
CA SER A 927 6.50 8.43 29.36
C SER A 927 6.22 9.87 28.81
N ALA A 928 6.39 10.99 29.54
CA ALA A 928 6.30 12.44 29.15
C ALA A 928 7.39 13.07 28.18
N LEU A 929 7.52 12.49 26.98
CA LEU A 929 8.52 12.53 25.88
C LEU A 929 8.53 13.67 24.82
N VAL A 930 8.28 14.95 25.19
CA VAL A 930 7.31 15.78 24.45
C VAL A 930 7.36 17.30 24.30
N GLU A 931 8.01 17.95 25.24
CA GLU A 931 7.99 19.39 25.43
C GLU A 931 9.15 20.04 24.71
N ARG A 932 10.00 19.21 24.15
CA ARG A 932 10.62 19.58 22.92
C ARG A 932 9.93 18.86 21.76
N MET A 933 8.59 18.89 21.73
CA MET A 933 7.80 18.61 20.55
C MET A 933 6.93 19.76 20.03
N CYS A 934 6.96 20.93 20.64
CA CYS A 934 5.97 22.00 20.47
C CYS A 934 4.68 21.61 21.12
N TRP A 935 4.18 20.40 20.83
CA TRP A 935 3.33 19.61 21.69
C TRP A 935 3.69 19.84 23.20
N LYS A 936 2.66 19.94 24.08
CA LYS A 936 2.65 20.19 25.55
C LYS A 936 2.30 19.08 26.77
N VAL A 937 1.25 18.45 27.56
CA VAL A 937 -0.26 17.96 27.98
C VAL A 937 -1.75 18.22 27.50
N ALA A 938 -2.85 17.78 28.16
CA ALA A 938 -3.68 18.51 29.14
C ALA A 938 -4.48 17.65 30.18
N VAL A 939 -4.43 16.31 30.19
CA VAL A 939 -5.06 15.50 31.27
C VAL A 939 -4.29 14.20 31.59
N LYS A 940 -3.84 13.91 32.82
CA LYS A 940 -3.32 12.57 33.25
C LYS A 940 -4.25 11.85 34.20
N ARG A 941 -4.58 10.58 33.92
CA ARG A 941 -5.59 9.85 34.69
C ARG A 941 -5.52 8.32 34.59
N ASN A 942 -5.27 7.63 35.71
CA ASN A 942 -5.21 6.17 35.76
C ASN A 942 -4.05 5.65 34.90
N GLN A 943 -4.26 4.56 34.17
CA GLN A 943 -3.27 3.94 33.28
C GLN A 943 -3.02 4.78 32.00
N THR A 944 -3.63 5.98 31.93
CA THR A 944 -4.33 6.61 30.81
C THR A 944 -4.15 8.16 30.96
N VAL A 945 -4.16 9.00 29.91
CA VAL A 945 -3.79 10.46 29.95
C VAL A 945 -3.95 11.22 28.59
N ILE A 946 -4.69 12.31 28.36
CA ILE A 946 -4.87 12.96 27.02
C ILE A 946 -4.07 14.30 26.89
N TRP A 947 -3.52 14.63 25.69
CA TRP A 947 -2.43 15.57 25.44
C TRP A 947 -2.58 16.31 24.01
N VAL A 948 -2.33 17.66 23.78
CA VAL A 948 -2.38 18.55 22.51
C VAL A 948 -1.11 18.97 21.56
N LYS A 949 -1.25 19.44 20.31
CA LYS A 949 -0.13 19.97 19.42
C LYS A 949 -0.28 21.46 19.19
N PRO A 950 0.63 22.13 18.45
CA PRO A 950 0.69 23.60 18.40
C PRO A 950 -0.22 24.46 17.47
N LEU A 951 -0.30 25.79 17.78
CA LEU A 951 -1.22 26.81 17.18
C LEU A 951 -0.94 27.53 15.81
N THR A 952 0.17 28.26 15.61
CA THR A 952 0.55 29.02 14.39
C THR A 952 2.08 29.03 14.31
N ASN A 953 2.81 28.87 13.17
CA ASN A 953 4.33 28.86 13.07
C ASN A 953 5.13 28.75 14.40
N ASP A 954 5.10 29.87 15.10
CA ASP A 954 5.97 30.51 16.08
C ASP A 954 6.58 29.64 17.19
N CYS A 955 6.04 28.50 17.57
CA CYS A 955 6.63 27.63 18.59
C CYS A 955 7.57 26.59 17.99
N TYR A 956 7.57 26.33 16.67
CA TYR A 956 8.81 25.96 15.98
C TYR A 956 9.79 27.10 15.96
N MET A 957 9.25 28.28 15.76
CA MET A 957 10.02 29.41 15.34
C MET A 957 10.34 30.39 16.50
N GLU A 958 10.46 29.84 17.72
CA GLU A 958 10.93 30.44 19.00
C GLU A 958 12.04 29.62 19.70
N ARG A 959 12.38 28.47 19.12
CA ARG A 959 13.31 27.43 19.54
C ARG A 959 14.78 27.79 19.21
N GLU A 960 15.70 26.83 19.21
CA GLU A 960 17.12 27.13 19.45
C GLU A 960 18.13 26.51 18.47
N PRO A 961 19.13 27.28 17.96
CA PRO A 961 19.89 26.84 16.81
C PRO A 961 20.64 25.55 17.02
N GLY A 962 20.84 24.77 15.94
CA GLY A 962 20.60 23.31 15.85
C GLY A 962 19.95 22.71 17.08
N THR A 963 18.87 21.94 16.96
CA THR A 963 18.38 21.23 18.14
C THR A 963 17.54 20.00 17.73
N GLN A 964 17.86 18.83 18.32
CA GLN A 964 17.42 17.50 17.93
C GLN A 964 15.90 17.44 18.02
N PRO A 965 15.09 17.71 17.01
CA PRO A 965 15.34 17.31 15.69
C PRO A 965 15.00 18.41 14.70
N PRO A 966 15.47 18.25 13.47
CA PRO A 966 15.74 19.49 12.78
C PRO A 966 14.57 20.32 12.14
N LEU A 967 13.82 19.99 11.05
CA LEU A 967 12.63 20.64 10.34
C LEU A 967 12.75 20.36 8.78
N CYS A 968 12.47 19.19 8.20
CA CYS A 968 12.72 18.70 6.79
C CYS A 968 13.61 19.30 5.70
N LYS A 969 13.73 18.50 4.63
CA LYS A 969 14.33 18.75 3.36
C LYS A 969 13.22 19.07 2.36
N SER A 970 13.24 20.23 1.68
CA SER A 970 12.17 20.96 1.01
C SER A 970 11.31 20.12 0.12
N ASP A 971 11.99 19.27 -0.63
CA ASP A 971 11.71 18.33 -1.70
C ASP A 971 11.81 16.84 -1.28
N ASP A 972 11.92 16.52 0.01
CA ASP A 972 10.89 15.65 0.63
C ASP A 972 9.54 16.33 0.48
N ASP A 973 8.44 15.70 0.88
CA ASP A 973 7.09 16.29 0.75
C ASP A 973 6.01 15.49 1.53
N PRO A 974 4.68 15.79 1.67
CA PRO A 974 3.73 15.01 2.48
C PRO A 974 2.29 14.66 1.98
N ASP A 975 2.15 13.66 1.11
CA ASP A 975 1.07 12.74 0.73
C ASP A 975 1.57 11.44 0.03
N ALA A 976 2.83 11.31 -0.45
CA ALA A 976 3.35 10.18 -1.24
C ALA A 976 4.68 9.40 -0.89
N VAL A 977 4.83 8.22 -0.30
CA VAL A 977 4.06 7.09 0.22
C VAL A 977 3.77 5.84 -0.60
N TRP A 978 3.76 5.79 -1.91
CA TRP A 978 3.96 4.48 -2.48
C TRP A 978 5.40 4.16 -2.26
N GLY A 979 5.72 3.16 -1.47
CA GLY A 979 7.05 2.60 -1.59
C GLY A 979 8.24 3.57 -1.53
N VAL A 980 8.13 4.76 -0.89
CA VAL A 980 8.96 5.94 -0.39
C VAL A 980 9.49 5.99 1.12
N PRO A 981 10.72 6.44 1.51
CA PRO A 981 11.58 6.01 2.72
C PRO A 981 11.88 6.94 3.96
N MET A 982 11.66 6.54 5.25
CA MET A 982 11.74 7.46 6.43
C MET A 982 13.14 7.68 6.92
N GLU A 983 13.37 8.95 7.14
CA GLU A 983 14.45 9.56 7.89
C GLU A 983 13.85 10.14 9.13
N ALA A 984 14.71 10.57 10.03
CA ALA A 984 14.26 11.12 11.28
C ALA A 984 13.90 12.56 11.04
N CYS A 985 12.62 12.79 10.84
CA CYS A 985 12.20 13.87 9.95
C CYS A 985 10.69 14.22 10.13
N ILE A 986 10.19 15.39 9.71
CA ILE A 986 9.76 16.42 10.69
C ILE A 986 9.19 17.72 9.92
N THR A 987 7.86 18.27 9.62
CA THR A 987 6.94 19.58 9.04
C THR A 987 7.15 21.16 8.53
N PRO A 988 6.84 22.34 9.13
CA PRO A 988 5.85 23.34 8.66
C PRO A 988 5.78 23.57 7.12
N TYR A 989 5.87 24.78 6.59
CA TYR A 989 4.69 25.23 5.86
C TYR A 989 4.86 25.70 4.42
N SER A 990 3.76 25.61 3.65
CA SER A 990 3.35 26.59 2.62
C SER A 990 2.67 27.78 3.27
N ASP A 991 2.58 28.89 2.52
CA ASP A 991 2.24 30.23 3.00
C ASP A 991 0.84 30.38 3.63
N GLN A 992 0.10 29.28 3.74
CA GLN A 992 -1.11 29.19 4.54
C GLN A 992 -0.96 28.23 5.77
N ASN A 993 0.12 28.38 6.60
CA ASN A 993 0.10 27.93 8.03
C ASN A 993 0.66 28.69 9.34
N HIS A 994 0.67 30.03 9.50
CA HIS A 994 0.66 30.85 10.77
C HIS A 994 -0.54 31.86 11.02
N LYS A 995 -0.84 32.85 10.16
CA LYS A 995 -2.01 33.77 10.21
C LYS A 995 -3.45 33.14 10.45
N ALA A 996 -4.00 32.27 9.58
CA ALA A 996 -5.39 31.70 9.59
C ALA A 996 -5.91 30.67 10.67
N LYS A 997 -5.17 30.35 11.73
CA LYS A 997 -5.58 29.60 12.95
C LYS A 997 -6.66 28.47 12.91
N GLY A 998 -6.45 27.38 12.16
CA GLY A 998 -7.25 26.17 12.31
C GLY A 998 -6.59 24.87 11.87
N SER A 999 -7.35 23.79 12.09
CA SER A 999 -7.57 22.83 11.02
C SER A 999 -8.42 23.41 9.94
N GLY A 1000 -9.36 24.28 10.34
CA GLY A 1000 -10.33 24.99 9.54
C GLY A 1000 -11.06 24.15 8.47
N LEU A 1001 -10.86 22.83 8.41
CA LEU A 1001 -11.68 21.95 7.61
C LEU A 1001 -13.06 22.12 8.19
N ALA A 1002 -14.01 22.46 7.30
CA ALA A 1002 -15.41 22.43 7.64
C ALA A 1002 -15.69 21.12 8.39
N PRO A 1003 -16.37 21.15 9.55
CA PRO A 1003 -16.69 19.94 10.28
C PRO A 1003 -17.44 18.96 9.38
N TRP A 1004 -17.31 17.66 9.66
CA TRP A 1004 -18.15 16.68 9.00
C TRP A 1004 -19.63 16.99 9.27
N PRO A 1005 -20.52 16.96 8.26
CA PRO A 1005 -20.34 16.48 6.88
C PRO A 1005 -20.19 17.61 5.83
N ALA A 1006 -19.95 18.86 6.24
CA ALA A 1006 -19.80 20.00 5.33
C ALA A 1006 -18.51 19.92 4.49
N ARG A 1007 -17.45 19.32 5.07
CA ARG A 1007 -16.14 19.03 4.44
C ARG A 1007 -16.19 18.46 3.01
N LEU A 1008 -17.23 17.69 2.69
CA LEU A 1008 -17.36 16.99 1.40
C LEU A 1008 -17.60 17.93 0.21
N ALA A 1009 -18.22 19.08 0.46
CA ALA A 1009 -18.68 20.02 -0.57
C ALA A 1009 -18.28 21.49 -0.30
N ALA A 1010 -17.89 21.85 0.93
CA ALA A 1010 -16.96 22.96 1.07
C ALA A 1010 -15.75 22.66 0.18
N PRO A 1011 -15.12 23.65 -0.45
CA PRO A 1011 -13.72 23.52 -0.76
C PRO A 1011 -13.00 23.57 0.59
N PRO A 1012 -12.32 22.50 1.06
CA PRO A 1012 -11.14 22.75 1.85
C PRO A 1012 -10.22 23.68 1.04
N PRO A 1013 -9.65 24.70 1.69
CA PRO A 1013 -8.50 25.47 1.21
C PRO A 1013 -7.25 24.58 0.99
N ARG A 1014 -7.43 23.56 0.14
CA ARG A 1014 -6.65 22.34 0.03
C ARG A 1014 -6.63 21.94 -1.44
N LEU A 1015 -6.24 22.93 -2.23
CA LEU A 1015 -6.50 23.16 -3.62
C LEU A 1015 -5.22 23.62 -4.30
N ALA A 1016 -4.84 24.91 -4.18
CA ALA A 1016 -4.06 25.67 -5.17
C ALA A 1016 -2.74 25.01 -5.56
N ASP A 1017 -1.60 25.50 -5.13
CA ASP A 1017 -0.62 24.61 -4.52
C ASP A 1017 0.42 23.78 -5.36
N PHE A 1018 0.32 22.91 -6.39
CA PHE A 1018 -0.57 22.50 -7.50
C PHE A 1018 -1.15 23.71 -8.24
N GLY A 1019 -2.30 23.66 -8.91
CA GLY A 1019 -3.04 22.55 -9.52
C GLY A 1019 -4.51 22.35 -9.12
N TYR A 1020 -5.08 22.93 -8.06
CA TYR A 1020 -6.57 22.95 -7.95
C TYR A 1020 -7.19 24.28 -7.45
N SER A 1021 -8.20 24.86 -8.11
CA SER A 1021 -8.98 26.06 -7.72
C SER A 1021 -10.33 25.78 -7.04
N ASN A 1022 -10.97 26.84 -6.54
CA ASN A 1022 -12.30 26.73 -5.92
C ASN A 1022 -13.41 26.58 -6.96
N GLU A 1023 -13.41 27.39 -8.03
CA GLU A 1023 -14.44 27.33 -9.08
C GLU A 1023 -14.45 25.95 -9.75
N MET A 1024 -13.27 25.43 -10.05
CA MET A 1024 -13.16 24.13 -10.68
C MET A 1024 -13.42 23.01 -9.63
N PHE A 1025 -13.18 23.21 -8.32
CA PHE A 1025 -13.63 22.25 -7.28
C PHE A 1025 -15.14 22.09 -7.23
N GLU A 1026 -15.86 23.17 -7.50
CA GLU A 1026 -17.30 23.23 -7.40
C GLU A 1026 -17.92 22.57 -8.63
N LYS A 1027 -17.38 22.82 -9.83
CA LYS A 1027 -17.73 22.06 -11.05
C LYS A 1027 -17.46 20.57 -10.91
N ASP A 1028 -16.32 20.17 -10.33
CA ASP A 1028 -16.07 18.76 -9.99
C ASP A 1028 -17.16 18.24 -9.06
N THR A 1029 -17.47 18.99 -8.02
CA THR A 1029 -18.51 18.61 -7.07
C THR A 1029 -19.87 18.41 -7.74
N GLU A 1030 -20.15 19.09 -8.86
CA GLU A 1030 -21.41 19.04 -9.59
C GLU A 1030 -21.52 17.95 -10.66
N ILE A 1031 -20.61 17.88 -11.66
CA ILE A 1031 -20.68 16.88 -12.75
C ILE A 1031 -20.73 15.46 -12.15
N TRP A 1032 -20.02 15.27 -11.04
CA TRP A 1032 -20.01 14.01 -10.32
C TRP A 1032 -21.33 13.61 -9.70
N GLN A 1033 -22.11 14.56 -9.18
CA GLN A 1033 -23.44 14.26 -8.63
C GLN A 1033 -24.36 13.76 -9.74
N GLN A 1034 -24.34 14.43 -10.91
CA GLN A 1034 -25.10 14.00 -12.09
C GLN A 1034 -24.73 12.59 -12.53
N ARG A 1035 -23.43 12.36 -12.77
CA ARG A 1035 -22.94 11.09 -13.28
C ARG A 1035 -23.20 9.98 -12.26
N VAL A 1036 -22.96 10.19 -10.96
CA VAL A 1036 -23.39 9.28 -9.88
C VAL A 1036 -24.83 8.81 -9.99
N GLU A 1037 -25.77 9.74 -10.19
CA GLU A 1037 -27.19 9.41 -10.25
C GLU A 1037 -27.51 8.58 -11.49
N ASN A 1038 -26.95 8.92 -12.65
CA ASN A 1038 -27.11 8.17 -13.91
C ASN A 1038 -26.81 6.67 -13.75
N TYR A 1039 -25.88 6.32 -12.87
CA TYR A 1039 -25.43 4.94 -12.74
C TYR A 1039 -25.95 4.22 -11.51
N TRP A 1040 -26.29 4.97 -10.46
CA TRP A 1040 -27.23 4.45 -9.47
C TRP A 1040 -28.58 4.10 -10.13
N ASN A 1041 -29.00 4.83 -11.17
CA ASN A 1041 -30.17 4.49 -11.98
C ASN A 1041 -29.98 3.19 -12.80
N LEU A 1042 -28.78 2.93 -13.35
CA LEU A 1042 -28.49 1.66 -14.04
C LEU A 1042 -28.41 0.44 -13.10
N LEU A 1043 -27.95 0.64 -11.85
CA LEU A 1043 -27.75 -0.41 -10.86
C LEU A 1043 -28.97 -0.71 -9.98
N SER A 1044 -29.65 0.33 -9.48
CA SER A 1044 -30.69 0.21 -8.45
C SER A 1044 -31.89 -0.68 -8.76
N PRO A 1045 -32.31 -0.93 -10.02
CA PRO A 1045 -33.34 -1.92 -10.32
C PRO A 1045 -32.89 -3.38 -10.10
N LYS A 1046 -31.58 -3.62 -9.92
CA LYS A 1046 -30.95 -4.95 -9.94
C LYS A 1046 -30.28 -5.33 -8.61
N ILE A 1047 -30.10 -4.38 -7.70
CA ILE A 1047 -29.43 -4.57 -6.39
C ILE A 1047 -30.16 -3.86 -5.26
N ARG A 1048 -30.01 -4.37 -4.02
CA ARG A 1048 -30.55 -3.71 -2.81
C ARG A 1048 -29.48 -2.87 -2.11
N PRO A 1049 -29.83 -1.73 -1.48
CA PRO A 1049 -28.86 -0.85 -0.80
C PRO A 1049 -27.97 -1.51 0.26
N ASP A 1050 -28.44 -2.55 0.95
CA ASP A 1050 -27.70 -3.27 2.01
C ASP A 1050 -26.78 -4.39 1.48
N THR A 1051 -26.78 -4.64 0.16
CA THR A 1051 -25.96 -5.70 -0.47
C THR A 1051 -24.47 -5.33 -0.48
N LEU A 1052 -24.18 -4.06 -0.20
CA LEU A 1052 -22.95 -3.37 -0.53
C LEU A 1052 -22.50 -2.61 0.72
N ARG A 1053 -21.25 -2.83 1.10
CA ARG A 1053 -20.62 -2.22 2.29
C ARG A 1053 -19.11 -2.06 2.18
N ASN A 1054 -18.60 -2.71 1.13
CA ASN A 1054 -17.32 -3.37 0.99
C ASN A 1054 -17.13 -3.67 -0.52
N LEU A 1055 -17.12 -2.68 -1.40
CA LEU A 1055 -16.94 -2.82 -2.85
C LEU A 1055 -15.96 -1.68 -3.27
N MET A 1056 -14.93 -1.85 -4.14
CA MET A 1056 -13.73 -0.95 -4.18
C MET A 1056 -13.54 -0.01 -5.41
N ASP A 1057 -12.80 1.10 -5.34
CA ASP A 1057 -12.52 1.99 -6.51
C ASP A 1057 -11.03 2.05 -6.95
N MET A 1058 -10.83 2.73 -8.07
CA MET A 1058 -9.70 2.83 -8.96
C MET A 1058 -9.12 4.28 -9.03
N LYS A 1059 -8.97 4.84 -10.24
CA LYS A 1059 -8.60 6.20 -10.69
C LYS A 1059 -9.58 7.12 -10.05
N ALA A 1060 -9.22 8.03 -9.18
CA ALA A 1060 -10.09 8.35 -8.03
C ALA A 1060 -11.03 9.74 -8.13
N ASN A 1061 -9.87 10.48 -8.53
CA ASN A 1061 -8.87 11.28 -7.73
C ASN A 1061 -8.90 12.83 -7.42
N LEU A 1062 -9.85 13.68 -7.85
CA LEU A 1062 -10.53 14.74 -7.06
C LEU A 1062 -11.22 14.14 -5.80
N GLY A 1063 -12.57 14.10 -5.73
CA GLY A 1063 -13.33 12.89 -5.31
C GLY A 1063 -14.79 13.05 -5.25
N SER A 1064 -15.31 13.93 -6.11
CA SER A 1064 -16.70 14.31 -5.95
C SER A 1064 -17.66 13.20 -6.24
N PHE A 1065 -17.16 12.11 -6.76
CA PHE A 1065 -17.74 10.82 -6.58
C PHE A 1065 -18.11 10.39 -5.16
N ALA A 1066 -17.11 10.26 -4.28
CA ALA A 1066 -17.30 9.86 -2.90
C ALA A 1066 -18.07 10.92 -2.10
N ALA A 1067 -17.97 12.19 -2.53
CA ALA A 1067 -18.79 13.27 -1.98
C ALA A 1067 -20.25 13.23 -2.47
N ALA A 1068 -20.50 12.88 -3.73
CA ALA A 1068 -21.83 12.69 -4.32
C ALA A 1068 -22.51 11.43 -3.77
N LEU A 1069 -21.71 10.42 -3.42
CA LEU A 1069 -22.18 9.15 -2.86
C LEU A 1069 -22.13 9.07 -1.35
N LYS A 1070 -22.21 10.24 -0.72
CA LYS A 1070 -22.70 10.48 0.64
C LYS A 1070 -24.00 9.71 1.01
N SER A 1071 -24.64 9.00 0.07
CA SER A 1071 -25.76 8.09 0.30
C SER A 1071 -25.49 6.57 0.26
N LYS A 1072 -24.51 5.99 -0.48
CA LYS A 1072 -24.41 4.51 -0.66
C LYS A 1072 -23.08 3.95 -1.12
N ASP A 1073 -22.80 2.70 -0.72
CA ASP A 1073 -21.75 1.75 -1.17
C ASP A 1073 -22.10 0.94 -2.45
N VAL A 1074 -21.18 0.73 -3.43
CA VAL A 1074 -21.25 -0.27 -4.56
C VAL A 1074 -19.92 -0.61 -5.28
N TRP A 1075 -18.78 0.02 -4.94
CA TRP A 1075 -17.62 0.15 -5.85
C TRP A 1075 -16.95 -1.13 -6.52
N TYR A 1076 -16.36 -1.03 -7.71
CA TYR A 1076 -15.72 -2.14 -8.47
C TYR A 1076 -14.20 -2.55 -8.24
N THR A 1077 -13.27 -2.01 -9.08
CA THR A 1077 -11.80 -1.78 -9.17
C THR A 1077 -10.81 -2.61 -10.04
N ALA A 1078 -9.60 -2.13 -10.45
CA ALA A 1078 -8.69 -2.47 -11.62
C ALA A 1078 -7.38 -3.37 -11.54
N GLY A 1079 -6.22 -3.32 -12.27
CA GLY A 1079 -5.57 -2.40 -13.30
C GLY A 1079 -3.11 -2.69 -15.02
N CYS A 1080 -2.53 -3.83 -15.49
CA CYS A 1080 -1.77 -4.11 -16.70
C CYS A 1080 -2.72 -4.46 -17.87
N SER A 1081 -2.73 -5.70 -18.43
CA SER A 1081 -3.20 -5.98 -19.80
C SER A 1081 -4.65 -6.42 -20.09
N ALA A 1082 -4.81 -7.57 -20.78
CA ALA A 1082 -5.76 -8.68 -20.75
C ALA A 1082 -5.18 -10.12 -21.10
N GLY A 1083 -3.93 -10.56 -20.73
CA GLY A 1083 -3.27 -11.91 -20.81
C GLY A 1083 -2.77 -12.99 -19.71
N ASP A 1084 -2.37 -13.10 -18.39
CA ASP A 1084 -1.88 -12.54 -17.05
C ASP A 1084 -2.72 -12.06 -15.78
N LEU A 1085 -2.71 -10.78 -15.29
CA LEU A 1085 -3.39 -10.34 -14.01
C LEU A 1085 -4.96 -10.07 -14.01
N LEU A 1086 -5.74 -10.19 -15.09
CA LEU A 1086 -7.23 -10.32 -15.21
C LEU A 1086 -7.86 -11.35 -14.26
N ILE A 1087 -7.05 -12.18 -13.66
CA ILE A 1087 -7.43 -13.22 -12.70
C ILE A 1087 -7.61 -12.61 -11.31
N GLU A 1088 -7.02 -11.46 -11.10
CA GLU A 1088 -6.59 -11.06 -9.78
C GLU A 1088 -7.71 -10.27 -9.11
N MET A 1089 -8.43 -9.41 -9.86
CA MET A 1089 -9.69 -8.95 -9.30
C MET A 1089 -10.69 -10.07 -9.08
N ASP A 1090 -10.57 -11.30 -9.59
CA ASP A 1090 -11.48 -12.36 -9.13
C ASP A 1090 -11.26 -12.56 -7.66
N ARG A 1091 -9.99 -12.75 -7.41
CA ARG A 1091 -9.47 -13.28 -6.21
C ARG A 1091 -9.49 -12.16 -5.19
N ILE A 1092 -9.52 -10.89 -5.59
CA ILE A 1092 -10.16 -9.89 -4.75
C ILE A 1092 -11.69 -10.14 -4.73
N LEU A 1093 -12.41 -9.93 -5.82
CA LEU A 1093 -13.84 -9.67 -5.83
C LEU A 1093 -14.60 -10.79 -5.13
N ARG A 1094 -15.27 -10.45 -4.03
CA ARG A 1094 -16.02 -11.46 -3.26
C ARG A 1094 -17.05 -12.09 -4.20
N PRO A 1095 -17.23 -13.41 -4.20
CA PRO A 1095 -18.30 -14.05 -4.97
C PRO A 1095 -19.64 -13.35 -4.77
N THR A 1096 -20.38 -13.09 -5.84
CA THR A 1096 -21.57 -12.21 -5.96
C THR A 1096 -21.30 -10.69 -6.00
N GLY A 1097 -20.04 -10.24 -6.05
CA GLY A 1097 -19.64 -8.83 -6.13
C GLY A 1097 -19.82 -8.19 -7.51
N PHE A 1098 -19.98 -6.86 -7.53
CA PHE A 1098 -20.31 -6.07 -8.72
C PHE A 1098 -19.10 -5.36 -9.35
N VAL A 1099 -19.25 -5.12 -10.66
CA VAL A 1099 -18.20 -4.80 -11.61
C VAL A 1099 -18.81 -3.91 -12.69
N ILE A 1100 -18.14 -2.85 -13.12
CA ILE A 1100 -18.72 -1.87 -14.05
C ILE A 1100 -17.59 -1.32 -14.99
N ILE A 1101 -17.82 -0.77 -16.21
CA ILE A 1101 -16.80 -0.38 -17.25
C ILE A 1101 -17.30 0.81 -18.13
N ARG A 1102 -16.73 2.03 -18.27
CA ARG A 1102 -17.25 3.12 -19.18
C ARG A 1102 -16.10 3.55 -20.07
N ASP A 1103 -16.03 3.01 -21.27
CA ASP A 1103 -14.87 3.12 -22.14
C ASP A 1103 -15.30 3.42 -23.57
N LYS A 1104 -14.39 3.84 -24.47
CA LYS A 1104 -14.73 3.80 -25.89
C LYS A 1104 -15.17 2.39 -26.28
N ARG A 1105 -16.06 2.33 -27.27
CA ARG A 1105 -16.69 1.10 -27.74
C ARG A 1105 -15.72 -0.08 -28.00
N PRO A 1106 -14.52 0.08 -28.60
CA PRO A 1106 -13.62 -1.05 -28.91
C PRO A 1106 -13.20 -1.86 -27.70
N VAL A 1107 -12.97 -1.19 -26.57
CA VAL A 1107 -12.56 -1.81 -25.31
C VAL A 1107 -13.72 -2.54 -24.64
N VAL A 1108 -14.92 -1.94 -24.64
CA VAL A 1108 -16.11 -2.60 -24.08
C VAL A 1108 -16.36 -3.92 -24.81
N GLU A 1109 -16.06 -3.99 -26.11
CA GLU A 1109 -16.04 -5.25 -26.87
C GLU A 1109 -14.84 -6.15 -26.55
N PHE A 1110 -13.64 -5.60 -26.31
CA PHE A 1110 -12.51 -6.38 -25.78
C PHE A 1110 -12.92 -7.15 -24.51
N VAL A 1111 -13.60 -6.47 -23.58
CA VAL A 1111 -14.08 -7.09 -22.34
C VAL A 1111 -15.02 -8.25 -22.64
N LYS A 1112 -16.04 -7.98 -23.47
CA LYS A 1112 -17.11 -8.94 -23.79
C LYS A 1112 -16.55 -10.25 -24.35
N LYS A 1113 -15.50 -10.20 -25.17
CA LYS A 1113 -14.79 -11.39 -25.68
C LYS A 1113 -14.34 -12.33 -24.55
N HIS A 1114 -13.73 -11.77 -23.51
CA HIS A 1114 -13.02 -12.55 -22.49
C HIS A 1114 -13.87 -12.96 -21.29
N LEU A 1115 -15.05 -12.35 -21.06
CA LEU A 1115 -15.95 -12.64 -19.92
C LEU A 1115 -16.04 -14.13 -19.58
N SER A 1116 -16.18 -15.02 -20.57
CA SER A 1116 -16.37 -16.45 -20.27
C SER A 1116 -15.09 -17.22 -19.90
N ALA A 1117 -13.90 -16.79 -20.33
CA ALA A 1117 -12.64 -17.52 -20.12
C ALA A 1117 -12.26 -17.59 -18.63
N LEU A 1118 -12.40 -16.45 -17.99
CA LEU A 1118 -12.39 -16.19 -16.55
C LEU A 1118 -13.79 -15.79 -16.10
N HIS A 1119 -14.80 -16.55 -16.57
CA HIS A 1119 -15.92 -16.83 -15.69
C HIS A 1119 -16.72 -15.55 -15.22
N TRP A 1120 -17.37 -14.75 -16.10
CA TRP A 1120 -18.17 -13.52 -15.79
C TRP A 1120 -19.43 -13.28 -16.66
N GLU A 1121 -20.40 -12.45 -16.19
CA GLU A 1121 -21.64 -12.05 -16.92
C GLU A 1121 -21.96 -10.55 -16.96
N ALA A 1122 -22.43 -10.09 -18.12
CA ALA A 1122 -22.99 -8.75 -18.33
C ALA A 1122 -24.29 -8.50 -17.54
N VAL A 1123 -24.44 -7.30 -16.99
CA VAL A 1123 -25.59 -6.81 -16.20
C VAL A 1123 -26.30 -5.62 -16.88
N ALA A 1124 -25.59 -4.70 -17.52
CA ALA A 1124 -26.16 -3.56 -18.27
C ALA A 1124 -25.13 -2.93 -19.21
N THR A 1125 -25.52 -2.33 -20.34
CA THR A 1125 -24.67 -1.44 -21.16
C THR A 1125 -25.51 -0.25 -21.64
N ALA A 1126 -24.91 0.95 -21.70
CA ALA A 1126 -25.50 2.20 -22.21
C ALA A 1126 -24.41 3.11 -22.78
N GLU A 1127 -24.77 4.00 -23.70
CA GLU A 1127 -23.88 5.08 -24.18
C GLU A 1127 -23.83 6.22 -23.15
N ALA A 1128 -22.84 7.10 -23.25
CA ALA A 1128 -22.71 8.29 -22.39
C ALA A 1128 -23.34 9.52 -23.04
N GLU A 1129 -23.99 10.35 -22.22
CA GLU A 1129 -24.46 11.69 -22.61
C GLU A 1129 -23.36 12.73 -22.32
N GLY A 1130 -23.23 13.75 -23.18
CA GLY A 1130 -22.20 14.80 -23.10
C GLY A 1130 -22.78 16.20 -23.33
N GLU A 1131 -22.08 17.24 -22.82
CA GLU A 1131 -22.56 18.64 -22.81
C GLU A 1131 -21.57 19.66 -23.41
N SER A 1132 -20.36 19.25 -23.81
CA SER A 1132 -19.34 20.07 -24.50
C SER A 1132 -19.17 19.62 -25.96
N ALA A 1133 -18.99 20.58 -26.87
CA ALA A 1133 -19.31 20.39 -28.29
C ALA A 1133 -18.19 19.82 -29.19
N GLU A 1134 -17.04 19.42 -28.63
CA GLU A 1134 -15.82 19.17 -29.44
C GLU A 1134 -15.05 17.85 -29.17
N GLN A 1135 -15.52 16.92 -28.29
CA GLN A 1135 -14.79 15.66 -28.02
C GLN A 1135 -15.54 14.33 -27.73
N ASP A 1136 -16.72 14.30 -27.10
CA ASP A 1136 -17.15 13.10 -26.32
C ASP A 1136 -18.12 12.11 -27.05
N GLU A 1137 -17.94 11.84 -28.36
CA GLU A 1137 -18.96 11.14 -29.21
C GLU A 1137 -19.02 9.58 -29.17
N ASP A 1138 -18.16 8.82 -28.46
CA ASP A 1138 -18.21 7.32 -28.48
C ASP A 1138 -17.96 6.59 -27.13
N ASP A 1139 -18.37 7.16 -25.99
CA ASP A 1139 -18.18 6.56 -24.66
C ASP A 1139 -19.31 5.59 -24.22
N MET A 1140 -18.96 4.46 -23.58
CA MET A 1140 -19.89 3.33 -23.36
C MET A 1140 -19.86 2.71 -21.93
N VAL A 1141 -20.87 3.03 -21.11
CA VAL A 1141 -21.13 2.53 -19.74
C VAL A 1141 -21.68 1.09 -19.70
N PHE A 1142 -20.82 0.09 -19.49
CA PHE A 1142 -21.07 -1.33 -19.24
C PHE A 1142 -21.05 -1.71 -17.73
N ILE A 1143 -21.73 -2.80 -17.29
CA ILE A 1143 -21.93 -3.32 -15.92
C ILE A 1143 -21.94 -4.87 -15.97
N ILE A 1144 -21.42 -5.55 -14.94
CA ILE A 1144 -21.13 -7.00 -14.82
C ILE A 1144 -21.23 -7.46 -13.33
N GLN A 1145 -21.36 -8.77 -13.03
CA GLN A 1145 -21.34 -9.32 -11.65
C GLN A 1145 -20.67 -10.71 -11.53
N LYS A 1146 -19.56 -10.81 -10.79
CA LYS A 1146 -18.89 -12.09 -10.46
C LYS A 1146 -19.80 -13.03 -9.67
N LYS A 1147 -19.98 -14.31 -10.06
CA LYS A 1147 -20.70 -15.34 -9.25
C LYS A 1147 -19.76 -16.11 -8.31
N LEU A 1148 -20.18 -17.32 -7.92
CA LEU A 1148 -19.43 -18.28 -7.11
C LEU A 1148 -19.09 -19.53 -7.93
N TRP A 1149 -17.88 -20.04 -7.73
CA TRP A 1149 -17.34 -21.25 -8.32
C TRP A 1149 -16.44 -21.97 -7.29
N LEU A 1150 -15.96 -23.18 -7.63
CA LEU A 1150 -15.08 -24.03 -6.81
C LEU A 1150 -14.25 -24.93 -7.79
N THR A 1151 -13.34 -25.76 -7.32
CA THR A 1151 -12.67 -26.82 -8.10
C THR A 1151 -13.57 -28.05 -8.36
N SER A 1152 -12.98 -29.15 -8.85
CA SER A 1152 -13.61 -30.47 -9.04
C SER A 1152 -13.29 -31.47 -7.92
N GLU A 1153 -12.14 -31.34 -7.24
CA GLU A 1153 -11.77 -32.18 -6.09
C GLU A 1153 -12.55 -31.77 -4.83
N SER A 1154 -12.80 -30.48 -4.63
CA SER A 1154 -13.71 -29.97 -3.60
C SER A 1154 -15.17 -30.47 -3.72
N PHE A 1155 -15.59 -31.07 -4.85
CA PHE A 1155 -16.86 -31.82 -4.94
C PHE A 1155 -16.76 -33.27 -4.41
N ARG A 1156 -15.57 -33.88 -4.40
CA ARG A 1156 -15.33 -35.24 -3.86
C ARG A 1156 -15.27 -35.28 -2.33
N ILE A 1157 -15.07 -34.13 -1.68
CA ILE A 1157 -15.06 -33.98 -0.21
C ILE A 1157 -16.50 -33.83 0.34
N THR A 1158 -17.51 -33.84 -0.54
CA THR A 1158 -18.93 -33.66 -0.20
C THR A 1158 -19.83 -34.88 -0.54
N GLU A 1159 -19.26 -36.08 -0.60
CA GLU A 1159 -19.98 -37.38 -0.48
C GLU A 1159 -19.56 -38.12 0.80
#